data_AF-A0A969C0G3-F1
#
_entry.id   AF-A0A969C0G3-F1
#
_cell.length_a   1.000
_cell.length_b   1.000
_cell.length_c   1.000
_cell.angle_alpha   90.00
_cell.angle_beta   90.00
_cell.angle_gamma   90.00
#
_symmetry.space_group_name_H-M   'P 1'
#
loop_
_entity.id
_entity.type
_entity.pdbx_description
1 polymer ?
#
loop_
_entity_poly.entity_id
_entity_poly.type
_entity_poly.pdbx_seq_one_letter_code
_entity_poly.pdbx_strand_id
1 'polypeptide(L)'
;MRQSLTGFRGSIADLIDNPFQIAPESAVRYWADGLLVVADGRIVAIDDYATIAEQYPGLSIQDYSGQLILPGLIDLHIHFPQGEMIASYGEQLLEWLNRYTFPTEMKYRDRDYAADMADRFLDELLKQGTTTALVFAAVFPESVDALFLAAQARNLCLIAGKVMMDRHALEGLQDTAETSYQDSKRLIETWHGRARLHYAVTPRFAITSSAEQLRFAGQLLQEFPTVYLQTHLSENLDEVAFAKALFPSCANYLEIYDRANLVTNRSIFAHSIHLEESEWGRLAEAGSAIAFCPTSNLFLGSGLFDLRRAIDSAIPLGLGSDVGGGTSFSLLQTANEAYKVTQLQRQTLTPFQTLYLLTLGGARALKLDQTLGNFQPGKEADFIVLDGQATSTMQLRNQVKTPQTLEELSDRLFGFWMLGDDRWCDPHIFLARKYLHRSLQIGWIGGCQHKSSRTTTMPTDSFFSSTSGSLIGTGRLGSNNTRDSYGFTLSATQNISLSLSGLQGDADLRLFRASSVNGEFEAIEELGASLNLSTANESINRVLNPGIYVVQVDAFRSANTNYRLEVAANLIDQNPKDQFEIGSLTGSQAFAGRINSMNTVDAYRFSLNATSELNFSLTGLSGDADLRIGRDANGNGTLETNEIIAKSFRYYNFNESINLRGSRAQGPGDYIVEVYKGPNQPLVDTHYRLGLRATPMAQPNSQVDLTGDILNVRGADFRSADTRGFAQVQVRNDGIAQATGAVRVNLYASTDNTYDSNDELLGSQTLDLSLFNGQSTTYNFTFGLPTGVAPGSYKLLARIDTNNAVRESNELNNTTAYHMSAPGTDVILAWNATLLNAFQAVDTAPPIAARNQAIVHGAMFDAINIIERRYQSFHIDPTTFDRSFTNGASTTAAAAQAAYQIVLDLQPGAAVLEEARLQLERSLQDIPEGDAKQRGIDIGQRVADIILRDRRNDGALGSQDRYIPRTAPGSYQPTNADGVVALPGFGNVQTFVIPSADRFTPVGPPVYGSSQYAIELNEVQRLGGFNSSNRTSDQTQIATFWAYDRPDTFRPPAQWNQIAEVESLRSGMSTLENARMFAQLNVAQADAGIVAWNTKYRYNQLRPVTAVRQADNDGNGSTLGDANWQSFLPTPPFPDYISGHSTFGAAAAEVLSSYFGSNYQFQVTSQEIPGIYRSFQSFQQAADENGRSRIYGGVHVESANRDGLATGRAVARYVLQNSFLAA
;
A
#
# COMPACT_ATOMS: atom_id res chain seq x y z
N MET A 1 9.76 18.39 53.66
CA MET A 1 9.27 18.95 52.37
C MET A 1 7.81 19.33 52.57
N ARG A 2 7.31 20.43 52.00
CA ARG A 2 5.86 20.70 51.98
C ARG A 2 5.23 19.77 50.94
N GLN A 3 4.11 19.11 51.28
CA GLN A 3 3.37 18.30 50.32
C GLN A 3 2.84 19.19 49.19
N SER A 4 3.01 18.77 47.94
CA SER A 4 2.41 19.46 46.80
C SER A 4 0.95 19.00 46.66
N LEU A 5 0.02 19.88 47.02
CA LEU A 5 -1.40 19.69 46.80
C LEU A 5 -1.77 20.14 45.39
N THR A 6 -2.57 19.34 44.70
CA THR A 6 -3.20 19.68 43.40
C THR A 6 -4.71 19.48 43.52
N GLY A 7 -5.48 20.42 42.99
CA GLY A 7 -6.94 20.32 42.89
C GLY A 7 -7.38 20.04 41.45
N PHE A 8 -8.43 19.24 41.28
CA PHE A 8 -9.07 18.98 40.00
C PHE A 8 -10.56 19.31 40.14
N ARG A 9 -11.03 20.29 39.37
CA ARG A 9 -12.41 20.79 39.42
C ARG A 9 -13.18 20.30 38.21
N GLY A 10 -14.44 19.92 38.37
CA GLY A 10 -15.32 19.52 37.27
C GLY A 10 -16.62 18.91 37.79
N SER A 11 -17.41 18.28 36.94
CA SER A 11 -18.43 17.35 37.46
C SER A 11 -17.74 16.07 37.91
N ILE A 12 -18.04 15.57 39.11
CA ILE A 12 -17.35 14.39 39.68
C ILE A 12 -18.39 13.38 40.13
N ALA A 13 -18.28 12.12 39.66
CA ALA A 13 -19.17 11.04 40.05
C ALA A 13 -18.41 9.78 40.44
N ASP A 14 -18.88 9.08 41.47
CA ASP A 14 -18.40 7.73 41.82
C ASP A 14 -19.47 6.88 42.49
N LEU A 15 -19.10 5.66 42.85
CA LEU A 15 -19.92 4.72 43.59
C LEU A 15 -19.29 4.44 44.96
N ILE A 16 -20.12 4.43 46.00
CA ILE A 16 -19.76 4.02 47.35
C ILE A 16 -20.26 2.63 47.71
N ASP A 17 -21.23 2.09 46.97
CA ASP A 17 -21.69 0.71 47.13
C ASP A 17 -22.26 0.09 45.83
N ASN A 18 -22.89 -1.08 45.94
CA ASN A 18 -23.35 -1.92 44.84
C ASN A 18 -24.77 -1.54 44.34
N PRO A 19 -24.92 -0.92 43.16
CA PRO A 19 -26.22 -0.54 42.58
C PRO A 19 -27.01 -1.72 41.98
N PHE A 20 -26.51 -2.96 42.10
CA PHE A 20 -27.34 -4.16 41.90
C PHE A 20 -28.14 -4.54 43.15
N GLN A 21 -27.78 -4.03 44.33
CA GLN A 21 -28.35 -4.42 45.63
C GLN A 21 -29.07 -3.28 46.35
N ILE A 22 -28.67 -2.02 46.13
CA ILE A 22 -29.31 -0.83 46.71
C ILE A 22 -29.67 0.20 45.63
N ALA A 23 -30.57 1.14 45.98
CA ALA A 23 -31.04 2.16 45.05
C ALA A 23 -29.93 3.18 44.69
N PRO A 24 -29.93 3.76 43.47
CA PRO A 24 -28.87 4.66 43.00
C PRO A 24 -28.59 5.85 43.93
N GLU A 25 -29.61 6.40 44.59
CA GLU A 25 -29.52 7.53 45.52
C GLU A 25 -28.70 7.22 46.78
N SER A 26 -28.46 5.94 47.06
CA SER A 26 -27.61 5.45 48.16
C SER A 26 -26.27 4.88 47.69
N ALA A 27 -26.16 4.50 46.41
CA ALA A 27 -24.95 3.92 45.83
C ALA A 27 -24.02 4.96 45.18
N VAL A 28 -24.57 6.03 44.61
CA VAL A 28 -23.86 7.03 43.79
C VAL A 28 -23.56 8.28 44.61
N ARG A 29 -22.36 8.85 44.45
CA ARG A 29 -22.11 10.26 44.80
C ARG A 29 -21.92 11.06 43.53
N TYR A 30 -22.47 12.28 43.51
CA TYR A 30 -22.34 13.19 42.39
C TYR A 30 -22.22 14.63 42.87
N TRP A 31 -21.22 15.34 42.36
CA TRP A 31 -21.05 16.78 42.50
C TRP A 31 -21.05 17.39 41.11
N ALA A 32 -21.99 18.30 40.84
CA ALA A 32 -22.07 18.96 39.52
C ALA A 32 -20.89 19.92 39.27
N ASP A 33 -20.39 20.56 40.34
CA ASP A 33 -19.19 21.41 40.39
C ASP A 33 -18.35 21.03 41.62
N GLY A 34 -17.70 19.86 41.56
CA GLY A 34 -16.88 19.32 42.64
C GLY A 34 -15.40 19.71 42.54
N LEU A 35 -14.68 19.60 43.65
CA LEU A 35 -13.22 19.73 43.73
C LEU A 35 -12.60 18.48 44.37
N LEU A 36 -11.84 17.71 43.59
CA LEU A 36 -11.01 16.61 44.07
C LEU A 36 -9.62 17.12 44.44
N VAL A 37 -9.21 16.99 45.70
CA VAL A 37 -7.90 17.42 46.19
C VAL A 37 -6.98 16.21 46.39
N VAL A 38 -5.79 16.26 45.80
CA VAL A 38 -4.81 15.17 45.80
C VAL A 38 -3.49 15.63 46.39
N ALA A 39 -2.88 14.80 47.24
CA ALA A 39 -1.54 14.96 47.77
C ALA A 39 -0.74 13.66 47.58
N ASP A 40 0.50 13.74 47.08
CA ASP A 40 1.42 12.60 46.94
C ASP A 40 0.80 11.37 46.24
N GLY A 41 -0.13 11.59 45.30
CA GLY A 41 -0.85 10.56 44.56
C GLY A 41 -2.06 9.94 45.27
N ARG A 42 -2.46 10.47 46.43
CA ARG A 42 -3.66 10.02 47.16
C ARG A 42 -4.68 11.14 47.29
N ILE A 43 -5.94 10.74 47.30
CA ILE A 43 -7.08 11.62 47.51
C ILE A 43 -7.07 12.05 48.98
N VAL A 44 -7.07 13.36 49.25
CA VAL A 44 -7.11 13.89 50.63
C VAL A 44 -8.45 14.52 50.97
N ALA A 45 -9.17 15.07 49.99
CA ALA A 45 -10.54 15.54 50.15
C ALA A 45 -11.29 15.59 48.82
N ILE A 46 -12.62 15.57 48.90
CA ILE A 46 -13.55 15.78 47.79
C ILE A 46 -14.84 16.37 48.35
N ASP A 47 -15.35 17.44 47.75
CA ASP A 47 -16.65 18.03 48.05
C ASP A 47 -17.09 18.98 46.91
N ASP A 48 -18.26 19.62 47.05
CA ASP A 48 -18.65 20.76 46.20
C ASP A 48 -17.59 21.86 46.26
N TYR A 49 -17.19 22.39 45.10
CA TYR A 49 -16.14 23.40 44.97
C TYR A 49 -16.36 24.61 45.89
N ALA A 50 -17.60 25.11 45.96
CA ALA A 50 -17.98 26.22 46.82
C ALA A 50 -17.80 25.95 48.33
N THR A 51 -17.91 24.68 48.75
CA THR A 51 -17.78 24.26 50.15
C THR A 51 -16.32 24.11 50.59
N ILE A 52 -15.45 23.69 49.67
CA ILE A 52 -14.09 23.25 50.01
C ILE A 52 -12.97 24.17 49.49
N ALA A 53 -13.21 25.03 48.49
CA ALA A 53 -12.19 25.92 47.94
C ALA A 53 -11.57 26.87 48.99
N GLU A 54 -12.36 27.37 49.96
CA GLU A 54 -11.85 28.24 51.04
C GLU A 54 -10.90 27.51 52.01
N GLN A 55 -10.98 26.18 52.09
CA GLN A 55 -10.12 25.36 52.96
C GLN A 55 -8.71 25.17 52.37
N TYR A 56 -8.55 25.39 51.06
CA TYR A 56 -7.30 25.25 50.33
C TYR A 56 -6.91 26.54 49.58
N PRO A 57 -6.69 27.66 50.29
CA PRO A 57 -6.38 28.95 49.67
C PRO A 57 -5.05 28.90 48.90
N GLY A 58 -5.09 29.25 47.62
CA GLY A 58 -3.92 29.22 46.74
C GLY A 58 -3.56 27.82 46.20
N LEU A 59 -4.47 26.84 46.29
CA LEU A 59 -4.33 25.55 45.63
C LEU A 59 -4.15 25.72 44.11
N SER A 60 -3.24 24.96 43.51
CA SER A 60 -3.14 24.86 42.06
C SER A 60 -4.30 23.98 41.56
N ILE A 61 -5.29 24.60 40.94
CA ILE A 61 -6.48 23.93 40.41
C ILE A 61 -6.34 23.74 38.91
N GLN A 62 -6.56 22.52 38.44
CA GLN A 62 -6.82 22.19 37.05
C GLN A 62 -8.34 22.12 36.84
N ASP A 63 -8.85 22.91 35.91
CA ASP A 63 -10.28 23.13 35.71
C ASP A 63 -10.80 22.37 34.48
N TYR A 64 -11.71 21.44 34.73
CA TYR A 64 -12.43 20.60 33.77
C TYR A 64 -13.95 20.88 33.81
N SER A 65 -14.34 22.11 34.12
CA SER A 65 -15.75 22.54 34.15
C SER A 65 -16.49 22.19 32.85
N GLY A 66 -17.53 21.36 32.96
CA GLY A 66 -18.32 20.85 31.83
C GLY A 66 -17.92 19.46 31.33
N GLN A 67 -16.85 18.87 31.87
CA GLN A 67 -16.47 17.47 31.68
C GLN A 67 -16.77 16.64 32.94
N LEU A 68 -16.77 15.31 32.81
CA LEU A 68 -17.06 14.38 33.91
C LEU A 68 -15.81 13.62 34.36
N ILE A 69 -15.45 13.76 35.64
CA ILE A 69 -14.36 13.03 36.30
C ILE A 69 -14.92 11.75 36.92
N LEU A 70 -14.37 10.61 36.54
CA LEU A 70 -14.72 9.27 37.05
C LEU A 70 -13.48 8.54 37.58
N PRO A 71 -13.61 7.58 38.51
CA PRO A 71 -12.51 6.69 38.89
C PRO A 71 -11.98 5.97 37.65
N GLY A 72 -10.67 5.71 37.62
CA GLY A 72 -10.04 5.04 36.49
C GLY A 72 -10.63 3.66 36.23
N LEU A 73 -10.78 3.29 34.96
CA LEU A 73 -11.44 2.04 34.58
C LEU A 73 -10.54 0.84 34.90
N ILE A 74 -11.18 -0.28 35.24
CA ILE A 74 -10.53 -1.52 35.66
C ILE A 74 -10.92 -2.65 34.71
N ASP A 75 -9.93 -3.20 34.01
CA ASP A 75 -10.09 -4.36 33.13
C ASP A 75 -9.77 -5.65 33.89
N LEU A 76 -10.73 -6.57 34.02
CA LEU A 76 -10.52 -7.84 34.70
C LEU A 76 -9.93 -8.95 33.83
N HIS A 77 -9.84 -8.78 32.51
CA HIS A 77 -9.25 -9.78 31.64
C HIS A 77 -8.85 -9.20 30.28
N ILE A 78 -7.55 -9.21 30.01
CA ILE A 78 -6.99 -8.78 28.73
C ILE A 78 -5.68 -9.54 28.43
N HIS A 79 -5.41 -9.82 27.15
CA HIS A 79 -4.14 -10.40 26.71
C HIS A 79 -3.19 -9.33 26.22
N PHE A 80 -2.06 -9.17 26.91
CA PHE A 80 -0.94 -8.37 26.43
C PHE A 80 -0.43 -8.83 25.05
N PRO A 81 -0.15 -10.11 24.79
CA PRO A 81 0.52 -10.54 23.57
C PRO A 81 -0.40 -10.73 22.35
N GLN A 82 -1.56 -10.06 22.32
CA GLN A 82 -2.60 -10.25 21.30
C GLN A 82 -3.14 -8.94 20.68
N GLY A 83 -2.60 -7.78 21.07
CA GLY A 83 -3.05 -6.49 20.53
C GLY A 83 -2.93 -6.38 19.01
N GLU A 84 -1.94 -7.02 18.40
CA GLU A 84 -1.73 -6.97 16.95
C GLU A 84 -2.53 -8.00 16.13
N MET A 85 -3.33 -8.88 16.76
CA MET A 85 -4.16 -9.89 16.08
C MET A 85 -5.67 -9.60 16.12
N ILE A 86 -6.07 -8.46 16.69
CA ILE A 86 -7.44 -7.92 16.64
C ILE A 86 -7.98 -7.96 15.20
N ALA A 87 -9.26 -8.32 15.06
CA ALA A 87 -9.96 -8.41 13.78
C ALA A 87 -9.39 -9.44 12.77
N SER A 88 -8.69 -10.47 13.25
CA SER A 88 -8.55 -11.73 12.50
C SER A 88 -9.94 -12.36 12.25
N TYR A 89 -10.09 -13.23 11.25
CA TYR A 89 -11.38 -13.86 10.92
C TYR A 89 -11.27 -15.39 11.01
N GLY A 90 -12.20 -16.07 11.63
CA GLY A 90 -12.10 -17.53 11.78
C GLY A 90 -13.38 -18.18 12.29
N GLU A 91 -13.32 -19.49 12.47
CA GLU A 91 -14.33 -20.26 13.20
C GLU A 91 -14.15 -20.09 14.73
N GLN A 92 -14.71 -21.01 15.52
CA GLN A 92 -14.80 -20.87 16.98
C GLN A 92 -13.43 -21.02 17.71
N LEU A 93 -13.45 -20.72 19.02
CA LEU A 93 -12.30 -20.62 19.94
C LEU A 93 -11.11 -21.55 19.66
N LEU A 94 -11.33 -22.87 19.51
CA LEU A 94 -10.22 -23.83 19.38
C LEU A 94 -9.47 -23.73 18.03
N GLU A 95 -10.14 -23.38 16.93
CA GLU A 95 -9.44 -23.07 15.68
C GLU A 95 -8.72 -21.72 15.80
N TRP A 96 -9.42 -20.71 16.35
CA TRP A 96 -8.91 -19.35 16.55
C TRP A 96 -7.57 -19.33 17.31
N LEU A 97 -7.46 -20.12 18.38
CA LEU A 97 -6.24 -20.27 19.16
C LEU A 97 -5.07 -20.76 18.31
N ASN A 98 -5.27 -21.83 17.52
CA ASN A 98 -4.22 -22.43 16.70
C ASN A 98 -3.83 -21.57 15.50
N ARG A 99 -4.81 -20.87 14.91
CA ARG A 99 -4.64 -20.12 13.66
C ARG A 99 -4.09 -18.71 13.86
N TYR A 100 -4.45 -18.04 14.95
CA TYR A 100 -4.12 -16.64 15.19
C TYR A 100 -3.39 -16.41 16.52
N THR A 101 -3.90 -16.99 17.61
CA THR A 101 -3.37 -16.69 18.95
C THR A 101 -1.95 -17.21 19.13
N PHE A 102 -1.73 -18.52 18.94
CA PHE A 102 -0.41 -19.11 19.13
C PHE A 102 0.67 -18.53 18.17
N PRO A 103 0.44 -18.35 16.86
CA PRO A 103 1.42 -17.71 15.99
C PRO A 103 1.77 -16.26 16.39
N THR A 104 0.83 -15.53 16.99
CA THR A 104 1.03 -14.15 17.46
C THR A 104 1.87 -14.12 18.72
N GLU A 105 1.49 -14.89 19.75
CA GLU A 105 2.19 -14.90 21.04
C GLU A 105 3.64 -15.41 20.93
N MET A 106 3.96 -16.26 19.94
CA MET A 106 5.33 -16.73 19.69
C MET A 106 6.36 -15.60 19.53
N LYS A 107 5.94 -14.42 19.03
CA LYS A 107 6.84 -13.26 18.84
C LYS A 107 7.40 -12.72 20.16
N TYR A 108 6.64 -12.84 21.25
CA TYR A 108 6.99 -12.32 22.58
C TYR A 108 8.08 -13.13 23.29
N ARG A 109 8.68 -14.11 22.60
CA ARG A 109 9.97 -14.70 22.96
C ARG A 109 11.12 -13.71 22.74
N ASP A 110 10.98 -12.82 21.75
CA ASP A 110 11.90 -11.71 21.55
C ASP A 110 11.64 -10.65 22.63
N ARG A 111 12.69 -10.35 23.41
CA ARG A 111 12.64 -9.42 24.53
C ARG A 111 12.43 -7.97 24.08
N ASP A 112 13.00 -7.58 22.95
CA ASP A 112 12.92 -6.21 22.45
C ASP A 112 11.54 -6.00 21.80
N TYR A 113 11.00 -7.02 21.13
CA TYR A 113 9.60 -7.04 20.69
C TYR A 113 8.64 -6.91 21.88
N ALA A 114 8.84 -7.71 22.93
CA ALA A 114 8.02 -7.64 24.13
C ALA A 114 8.14 -6.28 24.86
N ALA A 115 9.29 -5.60 24.79
CA ALA A 115 9.45 -4.26 25.35
C ALA A 115 8.69 -3.19 24.56
N ASP A 116 8.85 -3.15 23.23
CA ASP A 116 8.13 -2.20 22.35
C ASP A 116 6.61 -2.41 22.43
N MET A 117 6.16 -3.66 22.43
CA MET A 117 4.74 -3.98 22.59
C MET A 117 4.22 -3.64 23.99
N ALA A 118 5.02 -3.81 25.05
CA ALA A 118 4.60 -3.44 26.41
C ALA A 118 4.33 -1.93 26.55
N ASP A 119 5.16 -1.09 25.93
CA ASP A 119 4.92 0.35 25.89
C ASP A 119 3.63 0.67 25.11
N ARG A 120 3.43 0.09 23.91
CA ARG A 120 2.22 0.29 23.10
C ARG A 120 0.94 -0.16 23.81
N PHE A 121 0.97 -1.34 24.42
CA PHE A 121 -0.16 -1.93 25.12
C PHE A 121 -0.63 -1.06 26.30
N LEU A 122 0.31 -0.58 27.11
CA LEU A 122 -0.01 0.27 28.25
C LEU A 122 -0.43 1.68 27.83
N ASP A 123 0.10 2.21 26.72
CA ASP A 123 -0.31 3.49 26.17
C ASP A 123 -1.72 3.43 25.56
N GLU A 124 -2.10 2.34 24.87
CA GLU A 124 -3.48 2.14 24.40
C GLU A 124 -4.47 1.88 25.57
N LEU A 125 -4.11 1.09 26.59
CA LEU A 125 -4.94 0.96 27.79
C LEU A 125 -5.23 2.33 28.43
N LEU A 126 -4.19 3.15 28.60
CA LEU A 126 -4.33 4.49 29.14
C LEU A 126 -5.22 5.35 28.25
N LYS A 127 -4.98 5.38 26.93
CA LYS A 127 -5.77 6.14 25.95
C LYS A 127 -7.28 5.84 26.00
N GLN A 128 -7.68 4.64 26.43
CA GLN A 128 -9.08 4.24 26.64
C GLN A 128 -9.65 4.54 28.04
N GLY A 129 -8.83 5.08 28.95
CA GLY A 129 -9.18 5.34 30.35
C GLY A 129 -8.96 4.17 31.31
N THR A 130 -8.35 3.07 30.86
CA THR A 130 -8.02 1.92 31.72
C THR A 130 -6.75 2.20 32.51
N THR A 131 -6.90 2.31 33.84
CA THR A 131 -5.79 2.63 34.76
C THR A 131 -5.29 1.41 35.54
N THR A 132 -6.06 0.33 35.54
CA THR A 132 -5.72 -0.95 36.17
C THR A 132 -6.21 -2.09 35.30
N ALA A 133 -5.38 -3.12 35.11
CA ALA A 133 -5.75 -4.30 34.34
C ALA A 133 -5.19 -5.59 34.99
N LEU A 134 -5.94 -6.68 34.81
CA LEU A 134 -5.50 -8.06 35.05
C LEU A 134 -5.16 -8.70 33.70
N VAL A 135 -3.87 -8.98 33.50
CA VAL A 135 -3.26 -9.17 32.18
C VAL A 135 -2.60 -10.53 32.03
N PHE A 136 -2.96 -11.24 30.97
CA PHE A 136 -2.23 -12.41 30.48
C PHE A 136 -1.02 -11.94 29.68
N ALA A 137 0.19 -12.32 30.10
CA ALA A 137 1.40 -12.16 29.28
C ALA A 137 1.56 -13.35 28.31
N ALA A 138 2.73 -13.51 27.69
CA ALA A 138 3.04 -14.73 26.95
C ALA A 138 3.52 -15.86 27.90
N VAL A 139 3.79 -17.04 27.33
CA VAL A 139 4.46 -18.13 28.07
C VAL A 139 5.91 -17.76 28.44
N PHE A 140 6.53 -16.84 27.73
CA PHE A 140 7.93 -16.43 27.93
C PHE A 140 8.04 -15.46 29.12
N PRO A 141 8.89 -15.74 30.12
CA PRO A 141 8.98 -14.91 31.31
C PRO A 141 9.50 -13.49 31.03
N GLU A 142 10.28 -13.29 29.96
CA GLU A 142 10.75 -11.99 29.48
C GLU A 142 9.60 -11.04 29.15
N SER A 143 8.47 -11.56 28.65
CA SER A 143 7.28 -10.76 28.35
C SER A 143 6.66 -10.14 29.61
N VAL A 144 6.77 -10.84 30.74
CA VAL A 144 6.29 -10.37 32.05
C VAL A 144 7.25 -9.34 32.64
N ASP A 145 8.56 -9.58 32.55
CA ASP A 145 9.57 -8.61 32.97
C ASP A 145 9.44 -7.29 32.17
N ALA A 146 9.22 -7.37 30.86
CA ALA A 146 9.00 -6.21 30.00
C ALA A 146 7.73 -5.42 30.40
N LEU A 147 6.59 -6.11 30.51
CA LEU A 147 5.31 -5.50 30.90
C LEU A 147 5.38 -4.82 32.28
N PHE A 148 5.99 -5.47 33.28
CA PHE A 148 6.14 -4.87 34.60
C PHE A 148 7.14 -3.72 34.65
N LEU A 149 8.23 -3.74 33.87
CA LEU A 149 9.13 -2.59 33.74
C LEU A 149 8.40 -1.37 33.18
N ALA A 150 7.66 -1.55 32.09
CA ALA A 150 6.89 -0.48 31.43
C ALA A 150 5.76 0.06 32.34
N ALA A 151 5.09 -0.81 33.09
CA ALA A 151 4.07 -0.44 34.07
C ALA A 151 4.65 0.30 35.28
N GLN A 152 5.80 -0.14 35.81
CA GLN A 152 6.52 0.52 36.90
C GLN A 152 6.97 1.94 36.51
N ALA A 153 7.44 2.14 35.27
CA ALA A 153 7.86 3.44 34.76
C ALA A 153 6.68 4.46 34.62
N ARG A 154 5.46 3.93 34.42
CA ARG A 154 4.20 4.68 34.40
C ARG A 154 3.55 4.79 35.79
N ASN A 155 4.03 4.05 36.79
CA ASN A 155 3.41 3.91 38.13
C ASN A 155 1.95 3.41 38.07
N LEU A 156 1.68 2.49 37.13
CA LEU A 156 0.39 1.83 36.98
C LEU A 156 0.17 0.79 38.08
N CYS A 157 -1.10 0.62 38.49
CA CYS A 157 -1.52 -0.57 39.21
C CYS A 157 -1.79 -1.68 38.19
N LEU A 158 -0.93 -2.70 38.13
CA LEU A 158 -1.06 -3.77 37.14
C LEU A 158 -0.91 -5.14 37.80
N ILE A 159 -1.81 -6.06 37.44
CA ILE A 159 -1.72 -7.46 37.84
C ILE A 159 -1.40 -8.24 36.57
N ALA A 160 -0.28 -8.96 36.54
CA ALA A 160 0.07 -9.78 35.37
C ALA A 160 0.74 -11.09 35.77
N GLY A 161 0.83 -12.02 34.83
CA GLY A 161 1.46 -13.32 35.08
C GLY A 161 1.97 -13.99 33.81
N LYS A 162 2.99 -14.83 33.98
CA LYS A 162 3.52 -15.69 32.92
C LYS A 162 2.46 -16.75 32.63
N VAL A 163 2.10 -16.93 31.36
CA VAL A 163 1.21 -18.03 31.00
C VAL A 163 1.91 -19.37 31.23
N MET A 164 1.20 -20.34 31.80
CA MET A 164 1.63 -21.73 31.99
C MET A 164 0.84 -22.60 31.00
N MET A 165 1.55 -23.36 30.15
CA MET A 165 0.95 -24.23 29.14
C MET A 165 1.96 -25.27 28.63
N ASP A 166 1.89 -26.50 29.11
CA ASP A 166 2.83 -27.59 28.80
C ASP A 166 2.30 -28.65 27.81
N ARG A 167 1.12 -28.44 27.22
CA ARG A 167 0.53 -29.33 26.19
C ARG A 167 -0.48 -28.62 25.29
N HIS A 168 -0.94 -29.32 24.25
CA HIS A 168 -2.05 -28.91 23.36
C HIS A 168 -1.94 -27.48 22.76
N ALA A 169 -0.72 -27.03 22.50
CA ALA A 169 -0.40 -25.77 21.83
C ALA A 169 0.75 -25.96 20.82
N LEU A 170 1.16 -24.90 20.10
CA LEU A 170 2.34 -24.98 19.23
C LEU A 170 3.60 -25.33 20.04
N GLU A 171 4.49 -26.15 19.48
CA GLU A 171 5.72 -26.64 20.14
C GLU A 171 6.61 -25.50 20.66
N GLY A 172 6.64 -24.36 19.97
CA GLY A 172 7.36 -23.15 20.39
C GLY A 172 6.72 -22.36 21.55
N LEU A 173 5.51 -22.70 21.99
CA LEU A 173 4.82 -22.10 23.13
C LEU A 173 4.63 -23.04 24.32
N GLN A 174 5.06 -24.30 24.22
CA GLN A 174 4.95 -25.21 25.35
C GLN A 174 6.10 -24.96 26.32
N ASP A 175 5.78 -24.77 27.60
CA ASP A 175 6.73 -24.90 28.69
C ASP A 175 6.67 -26.31 29.29
N THR A 176 7.20 -26.49 30.50
CA THR A 176 7.05 -27.75 31.26
C THR A 176 6.48 -27.42 32.62
N ALA A 177 5.87 -28.40 33.29
CA ALA A 177 5.40 -28.25 34.66
C ALA A 177 6.49 -27.66 35.59
N GLU A 178 7.74 -28.16 35.52
CA GLU A 178 8.87 -27.67 36.31
C GLU A 178 9.32 -26.25 35.92
N THR A 179 9.56 -25.95 34.63
CA THR A 179 10.00 -24.61 34.22
C THR A 179 8.92 -23.56 34.46
N SER A 180 7.64 -23.92 34.25
CA SER A 180 6.50 -23.06 34.55
C SER A 180 6.44 -22.66 36.04
N TYR A 181 6.78 -23.58 36.95
CA TYR A 181 6.90 -23.32 38.37
C TYR A 181 8.09 -22.40 38.69
N GLN A 182 9.29 -22.75 38.19
CA GLN A 182 10.53 -22.00 38.46
C GLN A 182 10.47 -20.56 37.96
N ASP A 183 10.03 -20.34 36.72
CA ASP A 183 9.92 -19.00 36.12
C ASP A 183 8.85 -18.15 36.81
N SER A 184 7.69 -18.74 37.11
CA SER A 184 6.62 -18.02 37.79
C SER A 184 7.04 -17.63 39.21
N LYS A 185 7.71 -18.53 39.94
CA LYS A 185 8.29 -18.25 41.26
C LYS A 185 9.29 -17.10 41.22
N ARG A 186 10.24 -17.11 40.28
CA ARG A 186 11.19 -16.00 40.07
C ARG A 186 10.45 -14.69 39.84
N LEU A 187 9.43 -14.68 38.99
CA LEU A 187 8.69 -13.47 38.66
C LEU A 187 7.85 -12.96 39.85
N ILE A 188 7.25 -13.85 40.64
CA ILE A 188 6.59 -13.49 41.91
C ILE A 188 7.59 -12.79 42.83
N GLU A 189 8.74 -13.42 43.09
CA GLU A 189 9.80 -12.88 43.96
C GLU A 189 10.38 -11.54 43.45
N THR A 190 10.34 -11.29 42.13
CA THR A 190 10.87 -10.07 41.50
C THR A 190 9.87 -8.89 41.49
N TRP A 191 8.58 -9.18 41.30
CA TRP A 191 7.57 -8.18 40.93
C TRP A 191 6.37 -8.07 41.89
N HIS A 192 6.00 -9.13 42.60
CA HIS A 192 4.80 -9.12 43.44
C HIS A 192 4.94 -8.12 44.60
N GLY A 193 4.02 -7.16 44.71
CA GLY A 193 4.04 -6.12 45.74
C GLY A 193 5.09 -5.04 45.50
N ARG A 194 5.74 -5.00 44.33
CA ARG A 194 6.74 -3.99 43.99
C ARG A 194 6.06 -2.75 43.39
N ALA A 195 6.19 -1.61 44.07
CA ALA A 195 5.43 -0.40 43.77
C ALA A 195 3.91 -0.68 43.81
N ARG A 196 3.22 -0.64 42.67
CA ARG A 196 1.78 -0.94 42.54
C ARG A 196 1.52 -2.21 41.72
N LEU A 197 2.56 -3.04 41.55
CA LEU A 197 2.50 -4.24 40.73
C LEU A 197 2.14 -5.47 41.55
N HIS A 198 1.34 -6.34 40.97
CA HIS A 198 0.95 -7.62 41.53
C HIS A 198 1.13 -8.74 40.51
N TYR A 199 1.21 -9.96 41.02
CA TYR A 199 1.43 -11.15 40.20
C TYR A 199 0.18 -12.03 40.23
N ALA A 200 -0.14 -12.67 39.11
CA ALA A 200 -1.14 -13.71 38.99
C ALA A 200 -0.49 -15.01 38.51
N VAL A 201 -0.77 -16.13 39.18
CA VAL A 201 -0.46 -17.46 38.65
C VAL A 201 -1.44 -17.74 37.51
N THR A 202 -0.91 -17.96 36.30
CA THR A 202 -1.70 -17.91 35.06
C THR A 202 -1.60 -19.21 34.25
N PRO A 203 -2.19 -20.34 34.68
CA PRO A 203 -2.49 -21.43 33.75
C PRO A 203 -3.41 -20.89 32.66
N ARG A 204 -3.10 -21.10 31.37
CA ARG A 204 -3.96 -20.53 30.31
C ARG A 204 -5.39 -21.01 30.48
N PHE A 205 -5.56 -22.32 30.44
CA PHE A 205 -6.80 -23.06 30.66
C PHE A 205 -6.45 -24.55 30.80
N ALA A 206 -7.35 -25.36 31.36
CA ALA A 206 -7.04 -26.75 31.70
C ALA A 206 -6.64 -27.62 30.49
N ILE A 207 -7.11 -27.30 29.28
CA ILE A 207 -6.72 -28.03 28.06
C ILE A 207 -5.20 -27.98 27.86
N THR A 208 -4.57 -26.80 27.96
CA THR A 208 -3.12 -26.66 27.72
C THR A 208 -2.22 -26.94 28.92
N SER A 209 -2.78 -27.25 30.10
CA SER A 209 -1.99 -27.55 31.29
C SER A 209 -2.21 -28.98 31.77
N SER A 210 -1.12 -29.72 31.95
CA SER A 210 -1.13 -31.05 32.56
C SER A 210 -1.58 -31.00 34.02
N ALA A 211 -2.00 -32.15 34.56
CA ALA A 211 -2.33 -32.27 35.99
C ALA A 211 -1.14 -31.90 36.90
N GLU A 212 0.09 -32.09 36.44
CA GLU A 212 1.29 -31.72 37.19
C GLU A 212 1.55 -30.21 37.17
N GLN A 213 1.38 -29.55 36.01
CA GLN A 213 1.46 -28.10 35.90
C GLN A 213 0.37 -27.40 36.74
N LEU A 214 -0.87 -27.91 36.72
CA LEU A 214 -1.94 -27.39 37.58
C LEU A 214 -1.63 -27.59 39.07
N ARG A 215 -1.06 -28.74 39.46
CA ARG A 215 -0.59 -28.97 40.84
C ARG A 215 0.48 -27.96 41.25
N PHE A 216 1.44 -27.64 40.37
CA PHE A 216 2.46 -26.63 40.65
C PHE A 216 1.90 -25.20 40.70
N ALA A 217 0.91 -24.86 39.87
CA ALA A 217 0.17 -23.60 40.00
C ALA A 217 -0.48 -23.47 41.40
N GLY A 218 -1.06 -24.57 41.90
CA GLY A 218 -1.64 -24.63 43.25
C GLY A 218 -0.59 -24.49 44.35
N GLN A 219 0.58 -25.10 44.15
CA GLN A 219 1.72 -24.96 45.04
C GLN A 219 2.21 -23.50 45.10
N LEU A 220 2.25 -22.77 43.98
CA LEU A 220 2.60 -21.34 43.98
C LEU A 220 1.60 -20.49 44.79
N LEU A 221 0.30 -20.76 44.70
CA LEU A 221 -0.70 -20.06 45.53
C LEU A 221 -0.53 -20.37 47.04
N GLN A 222 -0.13 -21.59 47.39
CA GLN A 222 0.14 -21.98 48.78
C GLN A 222 1.43 -21.36 49.32
N GLU A 223 2.48 -21.26 48.50
CA GLU A 223 3.74 -20.61 48.87
C GLU A 223 3.63 -19.08 48.94
N PHE A 224 2.79 -18.48 48.08
CA PHE A 224 2.64 -17.03 47.95
C PHE A 224 1.16 -16.59 48.06
N PRO A 225 0.52 -16.68 49.24
CA PRO A 225 -0.94 -16.54 49.42
C PRO A 225 -1.53 -15.15 49.13
N THR A 226 -0.70 -14.16 48.75
CA THR A 226 -1.13 -12.81 48.35
C THR A 226 -1.19 -12.62 46.83
N VAL A 227 -0.67 -13.56 46.03
CA VAL A 227 -0.78 -13.52 44.56
C VAL A 227 -2.21 -13.83 44.12
N TYR A 228 -2.54 -13.48 42.89
CA TYR A 228 -3.81 -13.82 42.26
C TYR A 228 -3.72 -15.15 41.50
N LEU A 229 -4.86 -15.69 41.10
CA LEU A 229 -4.95 -16.60 39.96
C LEU A 229 -5.80 -15.94 38.87
N GLN A 230 -5.40 -16.11 37.62
CA GLN A 230 -6.25 -15.84 36.46
C GLN A 230 -6.21 -17.05 35.50
N THR A 231 -7.37 -17.47 34.99
CA THR A 231 -7.50 -18.55 33.99
C THR A 231 -8.84 -18.45 33.25
N HIS A 232 -9.01 -19.17 32.13
CA HIS A 232 -10.29 -19.23 31.42
C HIS A 232 -11.15 -20.39 31.97
N LEU A 233 -12.47 -20.23 31.94
CA LEU A 233 -13.41 -21.24 32.41
C LEU A 233 -14.69 -21.21 31.58
N SER A 234 -15.02 -22.35 30.97
CA SER A 234 -16.33 -22.61 30.36
C SER A 234 -16.78 -21.50 29.40
N GLU A 235 -15.88 -21.08 28.50
CA GLU A 235 -16.16 -20.08 27.48
C GLU A 235 -16.98 -20.70 26.35
N ASN A 236 -16.53 -21.86 25.82
CA ASN A 236 -17.14 -22.50 24.65
C ASN A 236 -17.54 -23.96 24.96
N LEU A 237 -18.60 -24.47 24.32
CA LEU A 237 -19.09 -25.82 24.57
C LEU A 237 -18.08 -26.92 24.17
N ASP A 238 -17.33 -26.73 23.09
CA ASP A 238 -16.30 -27.69 22.64
C ASP A 238 -15.07 -27.65 23.58
N GLU A 239 -14.77 -26.47 24.14
CA GLU A 239 -13.74 -26.29 25.17
C GLU A 239 -14.13 -27.03 26.47
N VAL A 240 -15.37 -26.85 26.96
CA VAL A 240 -15.91 -27.60 28.10
C VAL A 240 -15.86 -29.12 27.87
N ALA A 241 -16.25 -29.57 26.68
CA ALA A 241 -16.24 -30.99 26.33
C ALA A 241 -14.82 -31.56 26.30
N PHE A 242 -13.86 -30.83 25.72
CA PHE A 242 -12.47 -31.28 25.62
C PHE A 242 -11.75 -31.25 26.99
N ALA A 243 -11.99 -30.23 27.82
CA ALA A 243 -11.49 -30.19 29.19
C ALA A 243 -11.97 -31.40 30.02
N LYS A 244 -13.26 -31.74 29.95
CA LYS A 244 -13.83 -32.94 30.60
C LYS A 244 -13.22 -34.24 30.06
N ALA A 245 -13.00 -34.34 28.75
CA ALA A 245 -12.36 -35.52 28.14
C ALA A 245 -10.90 -35.72 28.58
N LEU A 246 -10.16 -34.63 28.84
CA LEU A 246 -8.79 -34.67 29.37
C LEU A 246 -8.72 -34.97 30.88
N PHE A 247 -9.77 -34.66 31.63
CA PHE A 247 -9.85 -34.90 33.08
C PHE A 247 -11.11 -35.70 33.49
N PRO A 248 -11.31 -36.93 32.99
CA PRO A 248 -12.55 -37.70 33.15
C PRO A 248 -12.85 -38.15 34.59
N SER A 249 -11.98 -37.83 35.55
CA SER A 249 -12.21 -38.05 36.98
C SER A 249 -12.85 -36.86 37.70
N CYS A 250 -13.00 -35.72 37.03
CA CYS A 250 -13.69 -34.52 37.54
C CYS A 250 -15.10 -34.46 36.92
N ALA A 251 -16.09 -34.02 37.70
CA ALA A 251 -17.49 -33.95 37.28
C ALA A 251 -17.74 -32.78 36.32
N ASN A 252 -17.11 -31.63 36.57
CA ASN A 252 -17.24 -30.41 35.79
C ASN A 252 -15.88 -29.73 35.56
N TYR A 253 -15.87 -28.58 34.86
CA TYR A 253 -14.64 -27.92 34.45
C TYR A 253 -13.97 -27.26 35.67
N LEU A 254 -14.73 -26.53 36.48
CA LEU A 254 -14.23 -25.86 37.67
C LEU A 254 -13.55 -26.83 38.66
N GLU A 255 -14.06 -28.06 38.82
CA GLU A 255 -13.46 -29.06 39.70
C GLU A 255 -12.00 -29.42 39.31
N ILE A 256 -11.63 -29.30 38.03
CA ILE A 256 -10.25 -29.51 37.56
C ILE A 256 -9.30 -28.51 38.24
N TYR A 257 -9.74 -27.25 38.35
CA TYR A 257 -9.02 -26.19 39.05
C TYR A 257 -9.13 -26.33 40.57
N ASP A 258 -10.29 -26.74 41.09
CA ASP A 258 -10.55 -26.85 42.53
C ASP A 258 -9.69 -27.94 43.18
N ARG A 259 -9.57 -29.12 42.55
CA ARG A 259 -8.68 -30.20 43.00
C ARG A 259 -7.20 -29.82 43.00
N ALA A 260 -6.82 -28.83 42.21
CA ALA A 260 -5.48 -28.23 42.22
C ALA A 260 -5.33 -27.09 43.26
N ASN A 261 -6.36 -26.80 44.06
CA ASN A 261 -6.44 -25.69 45.02
C ASN A 261 -6.40 -24.29 44.36
N LEU A 262 -6.86 -24.18 43.12
CA LEU A 262 -6.85 -22.93 42.35
C LEU A 262 -8.13 -22.09 42.54
N VAL A 263 -9.19 -22.62 43.16
CA VAL A 263 -10.47 -21.90 43.33
C VAL A 263 -10.52 -21.20 44.70
N THR A 264 -10.04 -19.95 44.72
CA THR A 264 -9.81 -19.13 45.93
C THR A 264 -10.47 -17.75 45.83
N ASN A 265 -10.45 -16.98 46.92
CA ASN A 265 -10.97 -15.61 46.94
C ASN A 265 -10.13 -14.58 46.16
N ARG A 266 -8.98 -14.98 45.59
CA ARG A 266 -8.14 -14.19 44.68
C ARG A 266 -8.03 -14.81 43.29
N SER A 267 -8.93 -15.73 42.96
CA SER A 267 -9.01 -16.37 41.65
C SER A 267 -10.05 -15.67 40.78
N ILE A 268 -9.64 -15.27 39.57
CA ILE A 268 -10.49 -14.64 38.55
C ILE A 268 -10.63 -15.63 37.39
N PHE A 269 -11.86 -15.95 37.03
CA PHE A 269 -12.18 -16.85 35.92
C PHE A 269 -12.80 -16.05 34.77
N ALA A 270 -12.16 -16.07 33.60
CA ALA A 270 -12.67 -15.38 32.42
C ALA A 270 -13.89 -16.12 31.81
N HIS A 271 -14.76 -15.35 31.16
CA HIS A 271 -15.97 -15.79 30.43
C HIS A 271 -17.06 -16.43 31.27
N SER A 272 -16.85 -17.65 31.79
CA SER A 272 -17.78 -18.38 32.67
C SER A 272 -19.21 -18.44 32.12
N ILE A 273 -19.36 -18.71 30.82
CA ILE A 273 -20.66 -18.72 30.12
C ILE A 273 -21.42 -20.01 30.43
N HIS A 274 -20.79 -21.16 30.22
CA HIS A 274 -21.43 -22.48 30.24
C HIS A 274 -21.24 -23.20 31.57
N LEU A 275 -21.50 -22.49 32.68
CA LEU A 275 -21.36 -23.03 34.04
C LEU A 275 -22.57 -23.88 34.48
N GLU A 276 -22.27 -25.05 35.03
CA GLU A 276 -23.22 -25.92 35.73
C GLU A 276 -23.60 -25.36 37.12
N GLU A 277 -24.76 -25.77 37.65
CA GLU A 277 -25.29 -25.28 38.95
C GLU A 277 -24.28 -25.41 40.11
N SER A 278 -23.54 -26.52 40.17
CA SER A 278 -22.50 -26.74 41.19
C SER A 278 -21.31 -25.78 41.04
N GLU A 279 -21.02 -25.31 39.83
CA GLU A 279 -19.89 -24.40 39.58
C GLU A 279 -20.23 -22.98 40.07
N TRP A 280 -21.46 -22.51 39.83
CA TRP A 280 -21.97 -21.25 40.40
C TRP A 280 -21.86 -21.24 41.93
N GLY A 281 -22.36 -22.29 42.60
CA GLY A 281 -22.29 -22.41 44.06
C GLY A 281 -20.85 -22.44 44.60
N ARG A 282 -19.95 -23.18 43.93
CA ARG A 282 -18.55 -23.31 44.35
C ARG A 282 -17.75 -22.01 44.18
N LEU A 283 -17.97 -21.26 43.09
CA LEU A 283 -17.36 -19.94 42.88
C LEU A 283 -17.79 -18.94 43.96
N ALA A 284 -19.09 -18.92 44.29
CA ALA A 284 -19.64 -18.08 45.35
C ALA A 284 -19.05 -18.44 46.72
N GLU A 285 -18.95 -19.74 47.05
CA GLU A 285 -18.34 -20.21 48.31
C GLU A 285 -16.86 -19.82 48.45
N ALA A 286 -16.07 -19.90 47.37
CA ALA A 286 -14.68 -19.41 47.38
C ALA A 286 -14.59 -17.88 47.48
N GLY A 287 -15.62 -17.13 47.10
CA GLY A 287 -15.52 -15.71 46.81
C GLY A 287 -14.61 -15.40 45.61
N SER A 288 -14.44 -16.38 44.71
CA SER A 288 -13.76 -16.22 43.41
C SER A 288 -14.55 -15.26 42.52
N ALA A 289 -13.87 -14.58 41.61
CA ALA A 289 -14.48 -13.59 40.73
C ALA A 289 -14.63 -14.08 39.28
N ILE A 290 -15.56 -13.48 38.55
CA ILE A 290 -15.73 -13.67 37.10
C ILE A 290 -15.35 -12.39 36.35
N ALA A 291 -14.57 -12.52 35.28
CA ALA A 291 -14.40 -11.47 34.28
C ALA A 291 -15.40 -11.69 33.14
N PHE A 292 -16.35 -10.76 32.99
CA PHE A 292 -17.37 -10.81 31.94
C PHE A 292 -16.82 -10.15 30.67
N CYS A 293 -16.57 -10.97 29.63
CA CYS A 293 -15.93 -10.56 28.37
C CYS A 293 -16.93 -10.52 27.19
N PRO A 294 -17.93 -9.61 27.17
CA PRO A 294 -19.02 -9.63 26.18
C PRO A 294 -18.54 -9.45 24.73
N THR A 295 -17.45 -8.72 24.51
CA THR A 295 -16.85 -8.44 23.21
C THR A 295 -16.38 -9.72 22.52
N SER A 296 -15.55 -10.54 23.20
CA SER A 296 -15.10 -11.82 22.66
C SER A 296 -16.18 -12.88 22.67
N ASN A 297 -17.01 -12.93 23.71
CA ASN A 297 -18.14 -13.87 23.81
C ASN A 297 -19.09 -13.79 22.60
N LEU A 298 -19.34 -12.58 22.09
CA LEU A 298 -20.10 -12.36 20.85
C LEU A 298 -19.27 -12.67 19.61
N PHE A 299 -18.01 -12.20 19.56
CA PHE A 299 -17.16 -12.28 18.38
C PHE A 299 -16.75 -13.70 18.00
N LEU A 300 -16.40 -14.54 18.98
CA LEU A 300 -16.04 -15.95 18.80
C LEU A 300 -17.27 -16.88 18.74
N GLY A 301 -18.48 -16.33 18.88
CA GLY A 301 -19.72 -17.11 18.93
C GLY A 301 -19.90 -17.94 20.21
N SER A 302 -19.07 -17.70 21.24
CA SER A 302 -19.00 -18.50 22.46
C SER A 302 -20.29 -18.48 23.28
N GLY A 303 -21.03 -17.37 23.32
CA GLY A 303 -22.39 -17.34 23.87
C GLY A 303 -22.77 -16.05 24.61
N LEU A 304 -23.79 -16.13 25.46
CA LEU A 304 -24.31 -15.02 26.25
C LEU A 304 -24.16 -15.32 27.74
N PHE A 305 -23.38 -14.50 28.47
CA PHE A 305 -23.14 -14.66 29.90
C PHE A 305 -24.36 -14.25 30.74
N ASP A 306 -24.76 -15.09 31.69
CA ASP A 306 -25.91 -14.83 32.57
C ASP A 306 -25.53 -13.93 33.76
N LEU A 307 -25.52 -12.62 33.50
CA LEU A 307 -25.22 -11.60 34.49
C LEU A 307 -26.16 -11.68 35.70
N ARG A 308 -27.46 -11.89 35.49
CA ARG A 308 -28.45 -11.96 36.57
C ARG A 308 -28.11 -13.09 37.54
N ARG A 309 -27.76 -14.28 37.05
CA ARG A 309 -27.40 -15.43 37.89
C ARG A 309 -26.10 -15.20 38.66
N ALA A 310 -25.11 -14.53 38.08
CA ALA A 310 -23.90 -14.14 38.79
C ALA A 310 -24.20 -13.20 39.98
N ILE A 311 -25.05 -12.20 39.77
CA ILE A 311 -25.52 -11.26 40.80
C ILE A 311 -26.34 -11.97 41.89
N ASP A 312 -27.30 -12.81 41.51
CA ASP A 312 -28.14 -13.55 42.46
C ASP A 312 -27.33 -14.58 43.27
N SER A 313 -26.24 -15.09 42.71
CA SER A 313 -25.26 -15.97 43.39
C SER A 313 -24.23 -15.20 44.24
N ALA A 314 -24.32 -13.87 44.28
CA ALA A 314 -23.39 -12.97 44.98
C ALA A 314 -21.90 -13.12 44.59
N ILE A 315 -21.62 -13.54 43.34
CA ILE A 315 -20.26 -13.71 42.83
C ILE A 315 -19.64 -12.32 42.52
N PRO A 316 -18.43 -11.99 43.00
CA PRO A 316 -17.70 -10.79 42.59
C PRO A 316 -17.43 -10.78 41.09
N LEU A 317 -17.62 -9.63 40.42
CA LEU A 317 -17.45 -9.53 38.97
C LEU A 317 -17.16 -8.11 38.50
N GLY A 318 -16.67 -8.02 37.27
CA GLY A 318 -16.42 -6.80 36.51
C GLY A 318 -16.25 -7.15 35.02
N LEU A 319 -15.98 -6.15 34.18
CA LEU A 319 -15.81 -6.35 32.74
C LEU A 319 -14.36 -6.73 32.40
N GLY A 320 -14.20 -7.59 31.39
CA GLY A 320 -12.93 -7.86 30.71
C GLY A 320 -13.02 -7.45 29.24
N SER A 321 -12.01 -6.77 28.70
CA SER A 321 -12.01 -6.44 27.26
C SER A 321 -11.71 -7.66 26.37
N ASP A 322 -10.88 -8.56 26.90
CA ASP A 322 -10.35 -9.76 26.26
C ASP A 322 -9.68 -9.50 24.91
N VAL A 323 -8.92 -8.41 24.80
CA VAL A 323 -8.27 -8.01 23.53
C VAL A 323 -7.49 -9.18 22.91
N GLY A 324 -7.83 -9.50 21.66
CA GLY A 324 -7.43 -10.71 20.97
C GLY A 324 -8.66 -11.38 20.39
N GLY A 325 -9.44 -12.07 21.22
CA GLY A 325 -10.81 -12.48 20.88
C GLY A 325 -11.79 -11.29 20.91
N GLY A 326 -11.54 -10.33 21.80
CA GLY A 326 -12.22 -9.05 21.90
C GLY A 326 -11.61 -8.02 20.94
N THR A 327 -12.47 -7.22 20.32
CA THR A 327 -12.12 -6.37 19.18
C THR A 327 -11.72 -4.94 19.54
N SER A 328 -11.62 -4.60 20.82
CA SER A 328 -11.33 -3.23 21.28
C SER A 328 -10.70 -3.21 22.67
N PHE A 329 -9.71 -2.33 22.86
CA PHE A 329 -9.17 -1.97 24.18
C PHE A 329 -10.15 -1.11 25.00
N SER A 330 -11.23 -0.61 24.40
CA SER A 330 -12.14 0.33 25.03
C SER A 330 -13.16 -0.38 25.92
N LEU A 331 -12.99 -0.29 27.24
CA LEU A 331 -13.99 -0.79 28.19
C LEU A 331 -15.36 -0.10 28.06
N LEU A 332 -15.43 1.08 27.43
CA LEU A 332 -16.70 1.72 27.04
C LEU A 332 -17.43 0.88 25.98
N GLN A 333 -16.70 0.36 25.00
CA GLN A 333 -17.24 -0.54 23.97
C GLN A 333 -17.53 -1.93 24.55
N THR A 334 -16.71 -2.43 25.48
CA THR A 334 -17.04 -3.63 26.26
C THR A 334 -18.35 -3.45 27.04
N ALA A 335 -18.59 -2.27 27.63
CA ALA A 335 -19.85 -1.94 28.29
C ALA A 335 -21.06 -1.85 27.32
N ASN A 336 -20.82 -1.41 26.07
CA ASN A 336 -21.81 -1.45 24.98
C ASN A 336 -22.26 -2.89 24.69
N GLU A 337 -21.29 -3.79 24.50
CA GLU A 337 -21.58 -5.20 24.26
C GLU A 337 -22.19 -5.89 25.51
N ALA A 338 -21.78 -5.52 26.73
CA ALA A 338 -22.40 -6.01 27.97
C ALA A 338 -23.91 -5.70 28.02
N TYR A 339 -24.29 -4.48 27.63
CA TYR A 339 -25.69 -4.06 27.55
C TYR A 339 -26.46 -4.88 26.48
N LYS A 340 -25.87 -5.13 25.31
CA LYS A 340 -26.50 -5.95 24.26
C LYS A 340 -26.66 -7.41 24.68
N VAL A 341 -25.63 -8.02 25.25
CA VAL A 341 -25.64 -9.41 25.76
C VAL A 341 -26.72 -9.60 26.84
N THR A 342 -26.89 -8.62 27.72
CA THR A 342 -27.95 -8.64 28.75
C THR A 342 -29.34 -8.42 28.16
N GLN A 343 -29.50 -7.48 27.22
CA GLN A 343 -30.78 -7.23 26.52
C GLN A 343 -31.25 -8.43 25.68
N LEU A 344 -30.36 -9.17 25.02
CA LEU A 344 -30.69 -10.42 24.32
C LEU A 344 -31.28 -11.48 25.26
N GLN A 345 -30.91 -11.43 26.54
CA GLN A 345 -31.43 -12.29 27.62
C GLN A 345 -32.61 -11.65 28.39
N ARG A 346 -33.14 -10.51 27.90
CA ARG A 346 -34.20 -9.70 28.53
C ARG A 346 -33.85 -9.17 29.93
N GLN A 347 -32.55 -9.03 30.21
CA GLN A 347 -32.02 -8.41 31.42
C GLN A 347 -31.72 -6.92 31.11
N THR A 348 -31.89 -6.04 32.09
CA THR A 348 -31.56 -4.61 31.94
C THR A 348 -30.34 -4.26 32.78
N LEU A 349 -29.24 -3.90 32.13
CA LEU A 349 -28.05 -3.35 32.75
C LEU A 349 -28.15 -1.81 32.77
N THR A 350 -28.27 -1.20 33.94
CA THR A 350 -28.43 0.26 34.08
C THR A 350 -27.08 1.00 34.05
N PRO A 351 -27.03 2.30 33.72
CA PRO A 351 -25.77 3.04 33.58
C PRO A 351 -24.89 3.08 34.84
N PHE A 352 -25.50 3.10 36.03
CA PHE A 352 -24.76 3.02 37.29
C PHE A 352 -24.27 1.60 37.61
N GLN A 353 -25.02 0.57 37.21
CA GLN A 353 -24.55 -0.83 37.29
C GLN A 353 -23.39 -1.09 36.32
N THR A 354 -23.42 -0.51 35.11
CA THR A 354 -22.27 -0.50 34.21
C THR A 354 -21.06 0.21 34.84
N LEU A 355 -21.25 1.40 35.41
CA LEU A 355 -20.19 2.13 36.12
C LEU A 355 -19.59 1.30 37.26
N TYR A 356 -20.41 0.54 37.99
CA TYR A 356 -19.96 -0.36 39.04
C TYR A 356 -19.02 -1.43 38.48
N LEU A 357 -19.45 -2.16 37.43
CA LEU A 357 -18.64 -3.21 36.81
C LEU A 357 -17.30 -2.70 36.25
N LEU A 358 -17.27 -1.43 35.81
CA LEU A 358 -16.09 -0.74 35.29
C LEU A 358 -15.14 -0.20 36.36
N THR A 359 -15.59 0.00 37.60
CA THR A 359 -14.84 0.69 38.66
C THR A 359 -14.86 -0.08 39.99
N LEU A 360 -15.75 0.27 40.92
CA LEU A 360 -15.78 -0.32 42.28
C LEU A 360 -16.02 -1.84 42.29
N GLY A 361 -16.82 -2.37 41.36
CA GLY A 361 -17.06 -3.80 41.18
C GLY A 361 -15.79 -4.54 40.76
N GLY A 362 -15.09 -4.03 39.75
CA GLY A 362 -13.76 -4.53 39.36
C GLY A 362 -12.75 -4.46 40.52
N ALA A 363 -12.72 -3.35 41.27
CA ALA A 363 -11.86 -3.23 42.44
C ALA A 363 -12.21 -4.26 43.54
N ARG A 364 -13.50 -4.53 43.79
CA ARG A 364 -13.99 -5.55 44.76
C ARG A 364 -13.72 -6.98 44.27
N ALA A 365 -13.75 -7.23 42.96
CA ALA A 365 -13.33 -8.51 42.37
C ALA A 365 -11.84 -8.76 42.63
N LEU A 366 -10.99 -7.75 42.40
CA LEU A 366 -9.55 -7.79 42.63
C LEU A 366 -9.12 -7.61 44.11
N LYS A 367 -10.04 -7.39 45.05
CA LYS A 367 -9.71 -7.06 46.47
C LYS A 367 -8.80 -5.83 46.60
N LEU A 368 -8.97 -4.87 45.69
CA LEU A 368 -8.32 -3.55 45.64
C LEU A 368 -9.31 -2.41 45.94
N ASP A 369 -10.52 -2.72 46.40
CA ASP A 369 -11.56 -1.75 46.76
C ASP A 369 -11.22 -0.86 47.96
N GLN A 370 -10.14 -1.17 48.69
CA GLN A 370 -9.58 -0.30 49.74
C GLN A 370 -8.55 0.71 49.20
N THR A 371 -8.03 0.52 47.99
CA THR A 371 -7.03 1.39 47.36
C THR A 371 -7.56 2.14 46.13
N LEU A 372 -8.52 1.56 45.40
CA LEU A 372 -8.99 2.00 44.07
C LEU A 372 -10.53 1.97 43.95
N GLY A 373 -11.04 2.31 42.76
CA GLY A 373 -12.43 2.12 42.34
C GLY A 373 -13.42 3.20 42.76
N ASN A 374 -13.07 4.13 43.66
CA ASN A 374 -13.85 5.33 43.98
C ASN A 374 -12.99 6.43 44.62
N PHE A 375 -13.56 7.60 44.87
CA PHE A 375 -12.93 8.80 45.41
C PHE A 375 -13.05 8.93 46.94
N GLN A 376 -12.92 7.83 47.71
CA GLN A 376 -12.82 7.95 49.17
C GLN A 376 -11.43 8.49 49.57
N PRO A 377 -11.34 9.48 50.49
CA PRO A 377 -10.05 9.96 50.98
C PRO A 377 -9.17 8.83 51.53
N GLY A 378 -7.88 8.88 51.21
CA GLY A 378 -6.89 7.83 51.47
C GLY A 378 -6.61 6.92 50.26
N LYS A 379 -7.55 6.79 49.32
CA LYS A 379 -7.36 6.03 48.08
C LYS A 379 -6.35 6.66 47.14
N GLU A 380 -5.85 5.84 46.23
CA GLU A 380 -4.95 6.26 45.16
C GLU A 380 -5.74 7.04 44.11
N ALA A 381 -5.19 8.18 43.70
CA ALA A 381 -5.83 9.06 42.73
C ALA A 381 -5.54 8.56 41.32
N ASP A 382 -6.27 7.52 40.90
CA ASP A 382 -6.32 7.05 39.52
C ASP A 382 -7.69 7.40 38.94
N PHE A 383 -7.73 8.31 37.97
CA PHE A 383 -8.98 8.86 37.43
C PHE A 383 -8.89 9.29 35.97
N ILE A 384 -10.05 9.35 35.34
CA ILE A 384 -10.26 9.76 33.95
C ILE A 384 -11.14 11.01 33.88
N VAL A 385 -11.00 11.76 32.80
CA VAL A 385 -11.84 12.92 32.48
C VAL A 385 -12.51 12.66 31.13
N LEU A 386 -13.84 12.63 31.11
CA LEU A 386 -14.66 12.35 29.93
C LEU A 386 -15.28 13.63 29.38
N ASP A 387 -15.00 13.94 28.12
CA ASP A 387 -15.64 15.05 27.41
C ASP A 387 -17.00 14.63 26.85
N GLY A 388 -18.06 15.20 27.44
CA GLY A 388 -19.44 15.04 26.97
C GLY A 388 -19.72 15.67 25.59
N GLN A 389 -18.75 16.30 24.92
CA GLN A 389 -18.89 17.02 23.65
C GLN A 389 -17.92 16.53 22.56
N ALA A 390 -17.19 15.43 22.78
CA ALA A 390 -16.10 14.99 21.89
C ALA A 390 -16.49 14.70 20.44
N THR A 391 -17.76 14.34 20.17
CA THR A 391 -18.27 14.08 18.82
C THR A 391 -19.56 14.86 18.54
N SER A 392 -19.87 15.11 17.26
CA SER A 392 -21.11 15.81 16.86
C SER A 392 -22.39 15.10 17.34
N THR A 393 -22.39 13.77 17.34
CA THR A 393 -23.51 12.96 17.89
C THR A 393 -23.68 13.17 19.39
N MET A 394 -22.56 13.27 20.15
CA MET A 394 -22.63 13.61 21.57
C MET A 394 -23.13 15.03 21.79
N GLN A 395 -22.59 16.02 21.06
CA GLN A 395 -23.02 17.42 21.15
C GLN A 395 -24.54 17.56 20.94
N LEU A 396 -25.10 16.79 20.00
CA LEU A 396 -26.54 16.73 19.75
C LEU A 396 -27.34 16.15 20.93
N ARG A 397 -26.86 15.04 21.54
CA ARG A 397 -27.49 14.41 22.71
C ARG A 397 -27.33 15.25 23.99
N ASN A 398 -26.18 15.90 24.14
CA ASN A 398 -25.67 16.47 25.37
C ASN A 398 -25.77 18.01 25.37
N GLN A 399 -26.96 18.54 25.02
CA GLN A 399 -27.20 19.99 24.93
C GLN A 399 -26.99 20.70 26.28
N VAL A 400 -27.35 20.04 27.37
CA VAL A 400 -26.96 20.44 28.73
C VAL A 400 -25.55 19.93 29.00
N LYS A 401 -24.58 20.84 29.16
CA LYS A 401 -23.16 20.45 29.38
C LYS A 401 -22.98 19.70 30.70
N THR A 402 -23.46 20.29 31.79
CA THR A 402 -23.31 19.79 33.18
C THR A 402 -24.64 19.22 33.68
N PRO A 403 -24.77 17.90 33.88
CA PRO A 403 -25.94 17.32 34.55
C PRO A 403 -26.22 17.97 35.90
N GLN A 404 -27.48 18.17 36.25
CA GLN A 404 -27.93 18.72 37.53
C GLN A 404 -28.60 17.66 38.43
N THR A 405 -28.93 16.49 37.88
CA THR A 405 -29.63 15.41 38.58
C THR A 405 -28.98 14.04 38.32
N LEU A 406 -29.28 13.06 39.16
CA LEU A 406 -28.84 11.67 38.93
C LEU A 406 -29.48 11.04 37.67
N GLU A 407 -30.65 11.52 37.25
CA GLU A 407 -31.30 11.07 36.01
C GLU A 407 -30.54 11.58 34.77
N GLU A 408 -30.19 12.88 34.76
CA GLU A 408 -29.37 13.47 33.70
C GLU A 408 -27.95 12.88 33.67
N LEU A 409 -27.36 12.59 34.83
CA LEU A 409 -26.09 11.86 34.92
C LEU A 409 -26.22 10.44 34.37
N SER A 410 -27.32 9.73 34.67
CA SER A 410 -27.59 8.39 34.16
C SER A 410 -27.71 8.39 32.62
N ASP A 411 -28.42 9.34 32.01
CA ASP A 411 -28.45 9.47 30.54
C ASP A 411 -27.07 9.83 29.97
N ARG A 412 -26.31 10.71 30.63
CA ARG A 412 -24.95 11.08 30.22
C ARG A 412 -24.01 9.86 30.22
N LEU A 413 -24.04 9.07 31.28
CA LEU A 413 -23.29 7.82 31.39
C LEU A 413 -23.74 6.81 30.31
N PHE A 414 -25.04 6.68 30.07
CA PHE A 414 -25.54 5.81 28.98
C PHE A 414 -25.07 6.28 27.60
N GLY A 415 -24.98 7.60 27.39
CA GLY A 415 -24.33 8.19 26.21
C GLY A 415 -22.87 7.76 26.08
N PHE A 416 -22.09 7.82 27.17
CA PHE A 416 -20.70 7.35 27.22
C PHE A 416 -20.57 5.85 26.91
N TRP A 417 -21.42 4.99 27.48
CA TRP A 417 -21.35 3.55 27.23
C TRP A 417 -21.76 3.16 25.79
N MET A 418 -22.82 3.77 25.24
CA MET A 418 -23.41 3.31 23.97
C MET A 418 -22.73 3.84 22.71
N LEU A 419 -22.00 4.95 22.82
CA LEU A 419 -21.42 5.66 21.69
C LEU A 419 -19.89 5.85 21.81
N GLY A 420 -19.31 5.47 22.97
CA GLY A 420 -17.94 5.78 23.37
C GLY A 420 -16.81 5.17 22.53
N ASP A 421 -15.74 5.94 22.41
CA ASP A 421 -14.45 5.54 21.81
C ASP A 421 -13.29 6.38 22.39
N ASP A 422 -12.09 6.23 21.82
CA ASP A 422 -10.85 6.84 22.31
C ASP A 422 -10.83 8.38 22.27
N ARG A 423 -11.67 9.01 21.44
CA ARG A 423 -11.73 10.48 21.31
C ARG A 423 -12.36 11.18 22.52
N TRP A 424 -12.87 10.41 23.49
CA TRP A 424 -13.79 10.84 24.53
C TRP A 424 -13.11 10.98 25.90
N CYS A 425 -12.06 10.19 26.12
CA CYS A 425 -11.12 10.45 27.20
C CYS A 425 -10.30 11.67 26.79
N ASP A 426 -10.41 12.75 27.56
CA ASP A 426 -9.47 13.86 27.47
C ASP A 426 -8.04 13.28 27.67
N PRO A 427 -7.00 13.74 26.94
CA PRO A 427 -5.61 13.27 27.11
C PRO A 427 -4.98 13.44 28.52
N HIS A 428 -5.79 13.77 29.52
CA HIS A 428 -5.43 14.05 30.90
C HIS A 428 -5.84 12.88 31.81
N ILE A 429 -5.04 11.81 31.83
CA ILE A 429 -5.16 10.74 32.83
C ILE A 429 -4.22 11.04 33.99
N PHE A 430 -4.75 10.99 35.21
CA PHE A 430 -3.95 11.15 36.41
C PHE A 430 -3.77 9.79 37.08
N LEU A 431 -2.52 9.37 37.26
CA LEU A 431 -2.14 8.16 38.00
C LEU A 431 -1.34 8.57 39.22
N ALA A 432 -1.69 8.05 40.40
CA ALA A 432 -1.12 8.32 41.73
C ALA A 432 0.34 8.86 41.81
N ARG A 433 0.56 10.15 41.44
CA ARG A 433 1.79 11.02 41.45
C ARG A 433 2.23 11.59 40.09
N LYS A 434 1.77 11.09 38.96
CA LYS A 434 2.27 11.49 37.63
C LYS A 434 1.13 11.83 36.68
N TYR A 435 1.16 13.06 36.19
CA TYR A 435 0.39 13.47 35.01
C TYR A 435 1.06 12.89 33.77
N LEU A 436 0.36 12.03 33.02
CA LEU A 436 0.89 11.34 31.84
C LEU A 436 0.14 11.78 30.57
N HIS A 437 0.57 12.88 29.96
CA HIS A 437 0.75 13.03 28.50
C HIS A 437 1.26 14.44 28.18
N ARG A 438 2.28 14.58 27.32
CA ARG A 438 2.66 15.86 26.73
C ARG A 438 3.25 15.61 25.35
N SER A 439 2.68 16.23 24.32
CA SER A 439 3.19 16.11 22.95
C SER A 439 4.63 16.62 22.85
N LEU A 440 5.51 15.80 22.27
CA LEU A 440 6.94 16.04 22.21
C LEU A 440 7.31 16.97 21.04
N GLN A 441 7.71 18.20 21.37
CA GLN A 441 8.56 19.03 20.51
C GLN A 441 10.01 18.93 21.02
N ILE A 442 10.97 18.64 20.13
CA ILE A 442 12.41 18.76 20.42
C ILE A 442 13.11 19.44 19.24
N GLY A 443 13.97 20.43 19.54
CA GLY A 443 14.83 21.13 18.58
C GLY A 443 16.32 20.88 18.84
N TRP A 444 17.16 21.29 17.88
CA TRP A 444 18.61 21.01 17.85
C TRP A 444 19.49 22.06 18.53
N ILE A 445 20.63 21.63 19.10
CA ILE A 445 21.75 22.49 19.55
C ILE A 445 23.09 21.78 19.24
N GLY A 446 24.09 22.48 18.67
CA GLY A 446 25.47 21.98 18.41
C GLY A 446 26.45 22.24 19.57
N GLY A 447 27.78 22.05 19.51
CA GLY A 447 28.72 21.63 18.45
C GLY A 447 30.20 21.85 18.91
N CYS A 448 31.16 21.97 17.97
CA CYS A 448 32.55 22.52 18.09
C CYS A 448 33.79 21.57 18.07
N GLN A 449 34.98 22.15 17.81
CA GLN A 449 36.19 21.58 17.14
C GLN A 449 37.47 21.51 18.02
N HIS A 450 38.61 20.99 17.49
CA HIS A 450 39.91 21.73 17.47
C HIS A 450 41.01 21.19 16.49
N LYS A 451 42.01 22.04 16.15
CA LYS A 451 43.15 21.88 15.19
C LYS A 451 44.56 22.03 15.82
N SER A 452 45.65 21.57 15.16
CA SER A 452 46.98 22.25 14.92
C SER A 452 48.11 21.28 14.45
N SER A 453 48.78 21.40 13.28
CA SER A 453 50.02 22.19 12.90
C SER A 453 51.40 21.56 13.33
N ARG A 454 52.62 21.78 12.74
CA ARG A 454 53.13 22.66 11.63
C ARG A 454 54.58 22.30 11.11
N THR A 455 54.86 22.45 9.80
CA THR A 455 56.14 22.84 9.09
C THR A 455 57.52 22.12 9.24
N THR A 456 58.15 21.69 8.11
CA THR A 456 59.35 22.35 7.49
C THR A 456 59.69 21.94 6.02
N THR A 457 59.28 22.78 5.07
CA THR A 457 59.91 23.15 3.77
C THR A 457 60.75 22.16 2.91
N MET A 458 60.14 21.73 1.80
CA MET A 458 60.61 21.98 0.42
C MET A 458 59.58 22.94 -0.25
N PRO A 459 59.85 23.57 -1.42
CA PRO A 459 59.22 24.86 -1.75
C PRO A 459 57.71 24.78 -2.04
N THR A 460 56.96 25.66 -1.38
CA THR A 460 55.74 26.27 -1.93
C THR A 460 56.07 27.01 -3.23
N ASP A 461 55.10 27.12 -4.12
CA ASP A 461 55.18 27.84 -5.42
C ASP A 461 55.96 27.15 -6.56
N SER A 462 55.42 26.05 -7.07
CA SER A 462 55.60 25.64 -8.47
C SER A 462 54.25 25.62 -9.20
N PHE A 463 53.83 26.80 -9.66
CA PHE A 463 52.65 26.95 -10.52
C PHE A 463 52.94 26.42 -11.94
N PHE A 464 52.03 25.59 -12.46
CA PHE A 464 52.06 25.15 -13.85
C PHE A 464 50.75 25.52 -14.56
N SER A 465 50.88 26.21 -15.70
CA SER A 465 49.76 26.55 -16.57
C SER A 465 50.02 26.11 -18.01
N SER A 466 49.00 25.48 -18.60
CA SER A 466 48.77 25.21 -20.03
C SER A 466 49.22 23.85 -20.62
N THR A 467 48.23 23.22 -21.25
CA THR A 467 48.28 22.39 -22.47
C THR A 467 49.48 21.46 -22.70
N SER A 468 49.26 20.18 -22.36
CA SER A 468 49.97 18.96 -22.81
C SER A 468 51.46 18.83 -22.51
N GLY A 469 51.82 17.86 -21.67
CA GLY A 469 53.21 17.51 -21.32
C GLY A 469 53.31 16.54 -20.14
N SER A 470 54.51 15.99 -19.89
CA SER A 470 54.84 15.26 -18.66
C SER A 470 55.85 16.04 -17.81
N LEU A 471 55.66 16.00 -16.48
CA LEU A 471 56.40 16.78 -15.51
C LEU A 471 56.79 15.90 -14.33
N ILE A 472 58.06 15.96 -13.91
CA ILE A 472 58.61 15.02 -12.93
C ILE A 472 59.26 15.75 -11.76
N GLY A 473 58.70 15.55 -10.57
CA GLY A 473 59.26 15.98 -9.29
C GLY A 473 59.89 14.83 -8.51
N THR A 474 60.76 15.17 -7.56
CA THR A 474 61.33 14.21 -6.60
C THR A 474 61.32 14.82 -5.21
N GLY A 475 60.90 14.05 -4.21
CA GLY A 475 60.79 14.49 -2.82
C GLY A 475 61.27 13.42 -1.83
N ARG A 476 61.17 13.73 -0.54
CA ARG A 476 61.53 12.82 0.55
C ARG A 476 60.62 13.03 1.75
N LEU A 477 59.93 11.96 2.13
CA LEU A 477 59.11 11.90 3.33
C LEU A 477 59.84 11.19 4.47
N GLY A 478 59.37 11.44 5.68
CA GLY A 478 59.88 10.82 6.90
C GLY A 478 59.25 11.41 8.16
N SER A 479 59.79 11.03 9.32
CA SER A 479 59.24 11.39 10.65
C SER A 479 58.96 12.88 10.89
N ASN A 480 59.66 13.80 10.21
CA ASN A 480 59.48 15.25 10.35
C ASN A 480 58.75 15.91 9.16
N ASN A 481 58.52 15.18 8.07
CA ASN A 481 57.73 15.61 6.92
C ASN A 481 56.96 14.41 6.35
N THR A 482 55.72 14.24 6.80
CA THR A 482 54.91 13.05 6.47
C THR A 482 54.03 13.23 5.23
N ARG A 483 53.96 14.44 4.67
CA ARG A 483 53.12 14.76 3.50
C ARG A 483 53.71 15.90 2.68
N ASP A 484 53.87 15.67 1.39
CA ASP A 484 54.09 16.71 0.39
C ASP A 484 52.82 16.94 -0.45
N SER A 485 52.67 18.10 -1.09
CA SER A 485 51.48 18.45 -1.88
C SER A 485 51.83 19.33 -3.09
N TYR A 486 51.23 19.02 -4.24
CA TYR A 486 51.55 19.63 -5.54
C TYR A 486 50.28 20.08 -6.26
N GLY A 487 50.15 21.39 -6.52
CA GLY A 487 48.99 21.96 -7.22
C GLY A 487 49.18 22.06 -8.74
N PHE A 488 48.12 21.80 -9.52
CA PHE A 488 48.10 22.03 -10.96
C PHE A 488 46.72 22.49 -11.44
N THR A 489 46.66 23.17 -12.59
CA THR A 489 45.40 23.68 -13.16
C THR A 489 45.24 23.19 -14.60
N LEU A 490 44.04 22.69 -14.93
CA LEU A 490 43.64 22.29 -16.28
C LEU A 490 42.72 23.34 -16.90
N SER A 491 43.01 23.72 -18.15
CA SER A 491 42.22 24.67 -18.94
C SER A 491 41.27 24.02 -19.94
N ALA A 492 41.41 22.70 -20.14
CA ALA A 492 40.61 21.86 -21.03
C ALA A 492 40.46 20.48 -20.38
N THR A 493 39.48 19.67 -20.80
CA THR A 493 39.39 18.27 -20.35
C THR A 493 40.57 17.47 -20.91
N GLN A 494 41.31 16.79 -20.04
CA GLN A 494 42.57 16.13 -20.36
C GLN A 494 42.68 14.75 -19.69
N ASN A 495 43.39 13.82 -20.34
CA ASN A 495 43.83 12.57 -19.75
C ASN A 495 45.04 12.86 -18.85
N ILE A 496 44.89 12.65 -17.55
CA ILE A 496 45.95 12.83 -16.55
C ILE A 496 46.45 11.48 -16.07
N SER A 497 47.77 11.32 -16.08
CA SER A 497 48.50 10.14 -15.59
C SER A 497 49.46 10.58 -14.50
N LEU A 498 49.17 10.18 -13.27
CA LEU A 498 50.07 10.34 -12.12
C LEU A 498 50.79 9.03 -11.87
N SER A 499 52.08 9.07 -11.57
CA SER A 499 52.81 7.90 -11.06
C SER A 499 53.83 8.28 -9.99
N LEU A 500 53.88 7.52 -8.91
CA LEU A 500 54.85 7.64 -7.82
C LEU A 500 55.81 6.45 -7.91
N SER A 501 57.11 6.70 -7.91
CA SER A 501 58.11 5.64 -8.10
C SER A 501 59.39 5.91 -7.32
N GLY A 502 60.27 4.90 -7.25
CA GLY A 502 61.56 5.01 -6.58
C GLY A 502 61.48 4.99 -5.04
N LEU A 503 60.36 4.50 -4.50
CA LEU A 503 60.12 4.37 -3.07
C LEU A 503 61.18 3.49 -2.39
N GLN A 504 61.55 3.87 -1.16
CA GLN A 504 62.47 3.12 -0.27
C GLN A 504 61.80 2.72 1.06
N GLY A 505 60.63 3.29 1.30
CA GLY A 505 59.63 2.95 2.32
C GLY A 505 58.25 3.32 1.78
N ASP A 506 57.22 2.88 2.47
CA ASP A 506 55.82 2.92 2.02
C ASP A 506 55.25 4.35 1.96
N ALA A 507 54.63 4.71 0.83
CA ALA A 507 53.99 6.02 0.63
C ALA A 507 52.85 5.97 -0.40
N ASP A 508 51.73 6.55 0.01
CA ASP A 508 50.46 6.63 -0.72
C ASP A 508 50.44 7.84 -1.68
N LEU A 509 49.74 7.68 -2.82
CA LEU A 509 49.47 8.75 -3.78
C LEU A 509 47.98 9.10 -3.78
N ARG A 510 47.63 10.38 -3.68
CA ARG A 510 46.24 10.86 -3.68
C ARG A 510 46.05 12.05 -4.61
N LEU A 511 44.88 12.18 -5.21
CA LEU A 511 44.50 13.27 -6.12
C LEU A 511 43.18 13.90 -5.66
N PHE A 512 43.15 15.22 -5.58
CA PHE A 512 42.01 16.01 -5.13
C PHE A 512 41.62 17.07 -6.16
N ARG A 513 40.32 17.38 -6.27
CA ARG A 513 39.84 18.66 -6.79
C ARG A 513 40.04 19.71 -5.69
N ALA A 514 40.51 20.89 -6.07
CA ALA A 514 40.84 21.96 -5.15
C ALA A 514 40.23 23.30 -5.58
N SER A 515 40.24 24.26 -4.66
CA SER A 515 40.10 25.69 -4.99
C SER A 515 41.33 26.46 -4.54
N SER A 516 41.50 27.70 -5.02
CA SER A 516 42.50 28.61 -4.48
C SER A 516 41.83 29.67 -3.63
N VAL A 517 42.28 29.81 -2.38
CA VAL A 517 41.86 30.85 -1.45
C VAL A 517 43.12 31.57 -0.97
N ASN A 518 43.21 32.88 -1.24
CA ASN A 518 44.37 33.71 -0.92
C ASN A 518 45.74 33.23 -1.48
N GLY A 519 45.73 32.42 -2.54
CA GLY A 519 46.94 31.86 -3.16
C GLY A 519 47.35 30.48 -2.65
N GLU A 520 46.78 30.00 -1.54
CA GLU A 520 46.93 28.61 -1.09
C GLU A 520 45.86 27.72 -1.73
N PHE A 521 46.19 26.45 -2.01
CA PHE A 521 45.26 25.48 -2.58
C PHE A 521 44.59 24.65 -1.48
N GLU A 522 43.26 24.74 -1.38
CA GLU A 522 42.46 23.94 -0.45
C GLU A 522 41.81 22.77 -1.19
N ALA A 523 42.11 21.54 -0.76
CA ALA A 523 41.51 20.32 -1.29
C ALA A 523 40.04 20.21 -0.84
N ILE A 524 39.13 20.03 -1.80
CA ILE A 524 37.68 19.97 -1.57
C ILE A 524 37.16 18.54 -1.63
N GLU A 525 37.68 17.73 -2.55
CA GLU A 525 37.10 16.43 -2.93
C GLU A 525 38.23 15.49 -3.41
N GLU A 526 38.34 14.29 -2.82
CA GLU A 526 39.30 13.26 -3.27
C GLU A 526 38.76 12.55 -4.51
N LEU A 527 39.49 12.59 -5.63
CA LEU A 527 39.09 12.05 -6.94
C LEU A 527 39.69 10.66 -7.23
N GLY A 528 40.64 10.24 -6.39
CA GLY A 528 41.28 8.95 -6.47
C GLY A 528 42.53 8.87 -5.60
N ALA A 529 42.83 7.66 -5.15
CA ALA A 529 44.04 7.32 -4.45
C ALA A 529 44.61 6.00 -4.99
N SER A 530 45.91 5.82 -4.79
CA SER A 530 46.65 4.58 -5.01
C SER A 530 47.47 4.35 -3.73
N LEU A 531 47.27 3.19 -3.12
CA LEU A 531 47.70 2.85 -1.75
C LEU A 531 48.40 1.47 -1.72
N ASN A 532 49.28 1.16 -2.69
CA ASN A 532 49.94 -0.15 -2.70
C ASN A 532 50.99 -0.22 -1.59
N LEU A 533 50.95 -1.32 -0.84
CA LEU A 533 51.81 -1.52 0.33
C LEU A 533 53.29 -1.66 -0.05
N SER A 534 54.17 -1.25 0.86
CA SER A 534 55.63 -1.30 0.74
C SER A 534 56.18 -0.36 -0.35
N THR A 535 57.30 -0.71 -0.99
CA THR A 535 57.98 0.14 -1.98
C THR A 535 57.45 -0.05 -3.41
N ALA A 536 56.16 -0.38 -3.56
CA ALA A 536 55.53 -0.49 -4.88
C ALA A 536 55.40 0.89 -5.53
N ASN A 537 55.23 0.94 -6.85
CA ASN A 537 54.96 2.21 -7.53
C ASN A 537 53.45 2.48 -7.49
N GLU A 538 53.06 3.70 -7.13
CA GLU A 538 51.67 4.14 -7.19
C GLU A 538 51.34 4.70 -8.57
N SER A 539 50.07 4.59 -9.01
CA SER A 539 49.64 5.32 -10.21
C SER A 539 48.13 5.62 -10.22
N ILE A 540 47.77 6.78 -10.76
CA ILE A 540 46.39 7.23 -10.91
C ILE A 540 46.22 7.77 -12.33
N ASN A 541 45.38 7.12 -13.13
CA ASN A 541 45.04 7.55 -14.49
C ASN A 541 43.58 8.00 -14.53
N ARG A 542 43.31 9.27 -14.85
CA ARG A 542 41.96 9.87 -14.84
C ARG A 542 41.78 10.93 -15.94
N VAL A 543 40.62 10.92 -16.58
CA VAL A 543 40.13 12.09 -17.33
C VAL A 543 39.70 13.16 -16.33
N LEU A 544 40.31 14.35 -16.39
CA LEU A 544 39.94 15.48 -15.54
C LEU A 544 39.46 16.66 -16.41
N ASN A 545 38.38 17.30 -15.98
CA ASN A 545 37.80 18.49 -16.61
C ASN A 545 38.63 19.76 -16.30
N PRO A 546 38.35 20.93 -16.92
CA PRO A 546 38.97 22.18 -16.52
C PRO A 546 38.72 22.48 -15.04
N GLY A 547 39.76 22.90 -14.31
CA GLY A 547 39.70 23.07 -12.87
C GLY A 547 41.08 23.07 -12.20
N ILE A 548 41.07 23.32 -10.90
CA ILE A 548 42.27 23.30 -10.05
C ILE A 548 42.31 21.98 -9.28
N TYR A 549 43.50 21.38 -9.19
CA TYR A 549 43.72 20.06 -8.62
C TYR A 549 44.97 20.05 -7.74
N VAL A 550 45.00 19.17 -6.74
CA VAL A 550 46.15 18.95 -5.86
C VAL A 550 46.46 17.46 -5.78
N VAL A 551 47.71 17.09 -5.99
CA VAL A 551 48.24 15.75 -5.70
C VAL A 551 48.88 15.77 -4.31
N GLN A 552 48.61 14.78 -3.48
CA GLN A 552 49.30 14.59 -2.19
C GLN A 552 50.09 13.28 -2.22
N VAL A 553 51.27 13.31 -1.61
CA VAL A 553 52.09 12.11 -1.35
C VAL A 553 52.23 11.97 0.15
N ASP A 554 51.76 10.85 0.69
CA ASP A 554 51.59 10.59 2.13
C ASP A 554 52.50 9.44 2.59
N ALA A 555 53.31 9.62 3.63
CA ALA A 555 54.16 8.54 4.15
C ALA A 555 53.36 7.59 5.05
N PHE A 556 53.21 6.33 4.63
CA PHE A 556 52.49 5.34 5.41
C PHE A 556 53.23 5.05 6.71
N ARG A 557 52.55 5.27 7.85
CA ARG A 557 53.07 5.11 9.22
C ARG A 557 54.43 5.79 9.48
N SER A 558 54.66 6.97 8.88
CA SER A 558 55.91 7.75 9.02
C SER A 558 57.19 7.05 8.49
N ALA A 559 57.06 6.13 7.54
CA ALA A 559 58.20 5.53 6.87
C ALA A 559 59.10 6.60 6.21
N ASN A 560 60.42 6.50 6.40
CA ASN A 560 61.37 7.37 5.71
C ASN A 560 61.56 6.87 4.26
N THR A 561 61.14 7.66 3.27
CA THR A 561 61.18 7.24 1.86
C THR A 561 61.52 8.41 0.94
N ASN A 562 62.32 8.14 -0.09
CA ASN A 562 62.51 9.05 -1.22
C ASN A 562 61.51 8.66 -2.31
N TYR A 563 61.02 9.62 -3.09
CA TYR A 563 60.08 9.34 -4.17
C TYR A 563 60.32 10.22 -5.40
N ARG A 564 59.80 9.76 -6.54
CA ARG A 564 59.73 10.43 -7.83
C ARG A 564 58.27 10.44 -8.29
N LEU A 565 57.65 11.61 -8.31
CA LEU A 565 56.29 11.83 -8.77
C LEU A 565 56.33 12.35 -10.21
N GLU A 566 55.72 11.62 -11.15
CA GLU A 566 55.51 12.05 -12.52
C GLU A 566 54.03 12.35 -12.75
N VAL A 567 53.74 13.49 -13.39
CA VAL A 567 52.41 13.99 -13.72
C VAL A 567 52.38 14.32 -15.21
N ALA A 568 51.70 13.49 -16.00
CA ALA A 568 51.49 13.70 -17.42
C ALA A 568 50.05 14.11 -17.71
N ALA A 569 49.88 15.05 -18.63
CA ALA A 569 48.58 15.57 -19.06
C ALA A 569 48.53 15.59 -20.59
N ASN A 570 47.48 14.99 -21.17
CA ASN A 570 47.29 14.90 -22.62
C ASN A 570 45.91 15.45 -23.02
N LEU A 571 45.88 16.29 -24.07
CA LEU A 571 44.63 16.78 -24.66
C LEU A 571 43.83 15.62 -25.28
N ILE A 572 42.52 15.65 -25.09
CA ILE A 572 41.58 14.68 -25.66
C ILE A 572 41.03 15.27 -26.96
N ASP A 573 41.27 14.58 -28.07
CA ASP A 573 40.74 14.96 -29.38
C ASP A 573 39.22 14.67 -29.47
N GLN A 574 38.46 15.53 -30.13
CA GLN A 574 37.00 15.42 -30.15
C GLN A 574 36.48 14.63 -31.37
N ASN A 575 36.26 13.34 -31.11
CA ASN A 575 35.23 12.50 -31.76
C ASN A 575 35.52 12.00 -33.20
N PRO A 576 36.34 10.94 -33.37
CA PRO A 576 36.31 10.12 -34.57
C PRO A 576 35.13 9.13 -34.50
N LYS A 577 34.14 9.27 -35.39
CA LYS A 577 33.20 8.20 -35.71
C LYS A 577 33.82 7.30 -36.77
N ASP A 578 33.95 6.01 -36.51
CA ASP A 578 34.40 5.08 -37.56
C ASP A 578 33.21 4.73 -38.48
N GLN A 579 33.34 5.08 -39.76
CA GLN A 579 32.35 4.80 -40.81
C GLN A 579 32.86 3.69 -41.72
N PHE A 580 32.12 2.59 -41.83
CA PHE A 580 32.48 1.40 -42.58
C PHE A 580 31.52 1.15 -43.74
N GLU A 581 32.02 1.28 -44.97
CA GLU A 581 31.28 0.95 -46.20
C GLU A 581 31.38 -0.55 -46.51
N ILE A 582 30.27 -1.28 -46.36
CA ILE A 582 30.21 -2.74 -46.60
C ILE A 582 29.77 -3.07 -48.03
N GLY A 583 29.07 -2.16 -48.72
CA GLY A 583 28.48 -2.40 -50.04
C GLY A 583 27.23 -3.30 -49.97
N SER A 584 26.94 -4.07 -51.02
CA SER A 584 25.70 -4.87 -51.07
C SER A 584 25.71 -6.06 -50.10
N LEU A 585 24.73 -6.11 -49.19
CA LEU A 585 24.57 -7.20 -48.23
C LEU A 585 23.66 -8.31 -48.81
N THR A 586 24.25 -9.42 -49.24
CA THR A 586 23.55 -10.56 -49.89
C THR A 586 23.63 -11.87 -49.10
N GLY A 587 24.05 -11.80 -47.84
CA GLY A 587 24.25 -12.96 -46.96
C GLY A 587 24.62 -12.54 -45.54
N SER A 588 25.34 -13.40 -44.82
CA SER A 588 25.86 -13.10 -43.48
C SER A 588 27.29 -12.55 -43.53
N GLN A 589 27.54 -11.47 -42.82
CA GLN A 589 28.85 -10.88 -42.55
C GLN A 589 29.01 -10.66 -41.04
N ALA A 590 30.24 -10.54 -40.55
CA ALA A 590 30.51 -10.28 -39.14
C ALA A 590 31.74 -9.37 -38.97
N PHE A 591 31.62 -8.42 -38.05
CA PHE A 591 32.61 -7.40 -37.73
C PHE A 591 32.94 -7.45 -36.25
N ALA A 592 34.12 -6.96 -35.88
CA ALA A 592 34.48 -6.68 -34.49
C ALA A 592 34.91 -5.22 -34.40
N GLY A 593 34.38 -4.51 -33.41
CA GLY A 593 34.60 -3.07 -33.23
C GLY A 593 34.71 -2.71 -31.75
N ARG A 594 34.77 -1.40 -31.46
CA ARG A 594 35.01 -0.88 -30.11
C ARG A 594 34.53 0.57 -29.99
N ILE A 595 33.41 0.77 -29.30
CA ILE A 595 32.97 2.13 -28.89
C ILE A 595 33.46 2.45 -27.47
N ASN A 596 33.73 3.72 -27.21
CA ASN A 596 34.18 4.24 -25.92
C ASN A 596 33.90 5.75 -25.78
N SER A 597 34.55 6.41 -24.81
CA SER A 597 34.40 7.84 -24.54
C SER A 597 34.89 8.78 -25.65
N MET A 598 35.64 8.29 -26.64
CA MET A 598 36.13 9.09 -27.76
C MET A 598 35.45 8.72 -29.09
N ASN A 599 35.25 7.44 -29.38
CA ASN A 599 34.39 6.99 -30.47
C ASN A 599 33.09 6.43 -29.88
N THR A 600 32.02 7.21 -29.86
CA THR A 600 30.73 6.80 -29.26
C THR A 600 29.78 6.09 -30.24
N VAL A 601 30.11 6.03 -31.53
CA VAL A 601 29.25 5.51 -32.61
C VAL A 601 30.10 4.92 -33.75
N ASP A 602 30.02 3.61 -33.94
CA ASP A 602 30.48 2.93 -35.14
C ASP A 602 29.31 2.75 -36.11
N ALA A 603 29.46 3.23 -37.35
CA ALA A 603 28.41 3.22 -38.35
C ALA A 603 28.77 2.36 -39.56
N TYR A 604 27.93 1.37 -39.87
CA TYR A 604 28.11 0.41 -40.94
C TYR A 604 27.06 0.61 -42.03
N ARG A 605 27.49 0.99 -43.23
CA ARG A 605 26.61 1.25 -44.38
C ARG A 605 26.57 0.07 -45.34
N PHE A 606 25.39 -0.27 -45.83
CA PHE A 606 25.20 -1.34 -46.81
C PHE A 606 23.99 -1.10 -47.71
N SER A 607 23.97 -1.72 -48.89
CA SER A 607 22.84 -1.66 -49.82
C SER A 607 22.13 -3.01 -49.96
N LEU A 608 20.82 -2.96 -50.23
CA LEU A 608 19.99 -4.11 -50.56
C LEU A 608 19.56 -4.04 -52.03
N ASN A 609 19.78 -5.12 -52.76
CA ASN A 609 19.44 -5.22 -54.19
C ASN A 609 18.09 -5.91 -54.45
N ALA A 610 17.46 -6.45 -53.41
CA ALA A 610 16.15 -7.09 -53.40
C ALA A 610 15.52 -6.95 -52.01
N THR A 611 14.20 -7.05 -51.89
CA THR A 611 13.53 -7.12 -50.58
C THR A 611 14.12 -8.27 -49.78
N SER A 612 14.59 -8.01 -48.57
CA SER A 612 15.38 -8.97 -47.79
C SER A 612 14.93 -9.00 -46.34
N GLU A 613 14.88 -10.20 -45.76
CA GLU A 613 14.82 -10.35 -44.31
C GLU A 613 16.17 -10.00 -43.71
N LEU A 614 16.19 -9.13 -42.69
CA LEU A 614 17.40 -8.69 -42.02
C LEU A 614 17.45 -9.24 -40.60
N ASN A 615 18.59 -9.80 -40.23
CA ASN A 615 18.91 -10.25 -38.88
C ASN A 615 20.25 -9.61 -38.49
N PHE A 616 20.22 -8.83 -37.43
CA PHE A 616 21.39 -8.19 -36.84
C PHE A 616 21.57 -8.71 -35.42
N SER A 617 22.82 -8.92 -35.03
CA SER A 617 23.17 -9.39 -33.68
C SER A 617 24.40 -8.65 -33.20
N LEU A 618 24.35 -8.12 -31.97
CA LEU A 618 25.48 -7.52 -31.30
C LEU A 618 25.85 -8.43 -30.14
N THR A 619 27.08 -8.94 -30.13
CA THR A 619 27.48 -10.04 -29.25
C THR A 619 28.90 -9.87 -28.74
N GLY A 620 29.26 -10.59 -27.67
CA GLY A 620 30.62 -10.52 -27.12
C GLY A 620 30.96 -9.14 -26.57
N LEU A 621 29.95 -8.44 -26.06
CA LEU A 621 30.07 -7.13 -25.43
C LEU A 621 30.93 -7.22 -24.16
N SER A 622 31.84 -6.25 -24.01
CA SER A 622 32.67 -6.06 -22.80
C SER A 622 32.18 -4.90 -21.91
N GLY A 623 31.19 -4.15 -22.39
CA GLY A 623 30.49 -3.07 -21.70
C GLY A 623 29.14 -2.84 -22.39
N ASP A 624 28.47 -1.72 -22.08
CA ASP A 624 27.16 -1.38 -22.67
C ASP A 624 27.33 -0.79 -24.09
N ALA A 625 26.48 -1.22 -25.02
CA ALA A 625 26.44 -0.76 -26.41
C ALA A 625 25.12 -1.19 -27.07
N ASP A 626 24.41 -0.22 -27.66
CA ASP A 626 23.11 -0.40 -28.30
C ASP A 626 23.22 -0.48 -29.84
N LEU A 627 22.23 -1.09 -30.46
CA LEU A 627 22.15 -1.32 -31.90
C LEU A 627 20.93 -0.61 -32.51
N ARG A 628 21.11 0.10 -33.63
CA ARG A 628 19.99 0.64 -34.41
C ARG A 628 20.20 0.53 -35.90
N ILE A 629 19.11 0.44 -36.66
CA ILE A 629 19.11 0.50 -38.12
C ILE A 629 18.06 1.48 -38.64
N GLY A 630 18.42 2.22 -39.68
CA GLY A 630 17.46 2.89 -40.54
C GLY A 630 17.87 2.90 -42.01
N ARG A 631 17.02 3.51 -42.84
CA ARG A 631 17.23 3.66 -44.27
C ARG A 631 17.73 5.07 -44.53
N ASP A 632 18.88 5.18 -45.20
CA ASP A 632 19.45 6.47 -45.61
C ASP A 632 18.65 6.96 -46.81
N ALA A 633 17.54 7.63 -46.53
CA ALA A 633 16.55 8.02 -47.55
C ALA A 633 16.91 9.36 -48.20
N ASN A 634 17.71 10.18 -47.50
CA ASN A 634 18.22 11.45 -47.98
C ASN A 634 19.61 11.33 -48.67
N GLY A 635 20.31 10.20 -48.50
CA GLY A 635 21.63 9.93 -49.09
C GLY A 635 22.78 10.69 -48.42
N ASN A 636 22.61 11.18 -47.19
CA ASN A 636 23.59 12.02 -46.49
C ASN A 636 24.62 11.20 -45.69
N GLY A 637 24.43 9.88 -45.56
CA GLY A 637 25.35 8.98 -44.87
C GLY A 637 25.27 9.01 -43.35
N THR A 638 24.30 9.72 -42.75
CA THR A 638 24.14 9.82 -41.30
C THR A 638 22.71 9.54 -40.91
N LEU A 639 22.52 8.68 -39.90
CA LEU A 639 21.19 8.18 -39.58
C LEU A 639 20.38 9.20 -38.75
N GLU A 640 19.40 9.86 -39.38
CA GLU A 640 18.53 10.85 -38.72
C GLU A 640 17.40 10.19 -37.91
N THR A 641 16.83 10.91 -36.93
CA THR A 641 15.88 10.29 -35.96
C THR A 641 14.59 9.76 -36.61
N ASN A 642 14.16 10.40 -37.70
CA ASN A 642 13.03 10.04 -38.55
C ASN A 642 13.32 8.91 -39.55
N GLU A 643 14.58 8.51 -39.73
CA GLU A 643 14.98 7.44 -40.66
C GLU A 643 15.13 6.07 -39.99
N ILE A 644 15.12 6.04 -38.64
CA ILE A 644 15.38 4.82 -37.86
C ILE A 644 14.16 3.88 -37.91
N ILE A 645 14.36 2.71 -38.51
CA ILE A 645 13.37 1.64 -38.68
C ILE A 645 13.23 0.81 -37.41
N ALA A 646 14.35 0.48 -36.76
CA ALA A 646 14.38 -0.37 -35.58
C ALA A 646 15.59 -0.06 -34.69
N LYS A 647 15.41 -0.31 -33.40
CA LYS A 647 16.40 -0.13 -32.33
C LYS A 647 16.33 -1.35 -31.40
N SER A 648 17.48 -1.81 -30.91
CA SER A 648 17.60 -2.63 -29.72
C SER A 648 18.17 -1.75 -28.62
N PHE A 649 17.75 -2.02 -27.38
CA PHE A 649 18.23 -1.33 -26.20
C PHE A 649 18.27 -2.31 -25.04
N ARG A 650 19.46 -2.75 -24.65
CA ARG A 650 19.67 -3.66 -23.52
C ARG A 650 20.86 -3.19 -22.70
N TYR A 651 20.56 -2.56 -21.56
CA TYR A 651 21.53 -2.14 -20.57
C TYR A 651 22.55 -3.24 -20.23
N TYR A 652 23.79 -2.82 -19.92
CA TYR A 652 24.94 -3.68 -19.68
C TYR A 652 25.39 -4.48 -20.92
N ASN A 653 26.24 -5.50 -20.74
CA ASN A 653 26.87 -6.21 -21.84
C ASN A 653 26.02 -7.39 -22.40
N PHE A 654 24.69 -7.28 -22.37
CA PHE A 654 23.82 -8.32 -22.91
C PHE A 654 23.83 -8.32 -24.44
N ASN A 655 23.87 -9.51 -25.04
CA ASN A 655 23.75 -9.64 -26.49
C ASN A 655 22.45 -9.01 -27.00
N GLU A 656 22.54 -8.19 -28.03
CA GLU A 656 21.40 -7.57 -28.68
C GLU A 656 21.05 -8.25 -30.01
N SER A 657 19.83 -8.03 -30.49
CA SER A 657 19.50 -8.34 -31.87
C SER A 657 18.35 -7.49 -32.40
N ILE A 658 18.34 -7.29 -33.72
CA ILE A 658 17.23 -6.71 -34.47
C ILE A 658 16.83 -7.73 -35.55
N ASN A 659 15.56 -8.10 -35.58
CA ASN A 659 15.00 -9.06 -36.54
C ASN A 659 13.89 -8.40 -37.35
N LEU A 660 14.13 -8.20 -38.65
CA LEU A 660 13.22 -7.61 -39.62
C LEU A 660 12.86 -8.69 -40.64
N ARG A 661 11.80 -9.44 -40.34
CA ARG A 661 11.30 -10.60 -41.09
C ARG A 661 9.84 -10.42 -41.49
N GLY A 662 9.34 -11.22 -42.44
CA GLY A 662 7.96 -11.14 -42.91
C GLY A 662 7.59 -9.72 -43.40
N SER A 663 6.47 -9.17 -42.92
CA SER A 663 6.01 -7.80 -43.25
C SER A 663 6.99 -6.68 -42.85
N ARG A 664 7.99 -6.96 -42.00
CA ARG A 664 9.05 -6.01 -41.64
C ARG A 664 10.32 -6.16 -42.47
N ALA A 665 10.35 -7.08 -43.44
CA ALA A 665 11.46 -7.18 -44.39
C ALA A 665 11.66 -5.87 -45.17
N GLN A 666 12.91 -5.55 -45.50
CA GLN A 666 13.28 -4.25 -46.03
C GLN A 666 13.53 -4.31 -47.53
N GLY A 667 12.96 -3.36 -48.26
CA GLY A 667 13.05 -3.26 -49.73
C GLY A 667 14.43 -2.82 -50.22
N PRO A 668 14.66 -2.81 -51.55
CA PRO A 668 15.91 -2.31 -52.12
C PRO A 668 16.24 -0.87 -51.73
N GLY A 669 17.52 -0.56 -51.55
CA GLY A 669 18.01 0.77 -51.16
C GLY A 669 19.17 0.71 -50.17
N ASP A 670 19.59 1.88 -49.69
CA ASP A 670 20.75 2.04 -48.82
C ASP A 670 20.35 2.18 -47.34
N TYR A 671 21.11 1.54 -46.46
CA TYR A 671 20.81 1.39 -45.04
C TYR A 671 22.06 1.59 -44.19
N ILE A 672 21.85 2.11 -42.98
CA ILE A 672 22.89 2.31 -41.98
C ILE A 672 22.49 1.56 -40.72
N VAL A 673 23.39 0.70 -40.24
CA VAL A 673 23.31 0.10 -38.91
C VAL A 673 24.41 0.69 -38.04
N GLU A 674 24.04 1.25 -36.89
CA GLU A 674 24.96 1.88 -35.95
C GLU A 674 25.03 1.06 -34.66
N VAL A 675 26.26 0.78 -34.21
CA VAL A 675 26.55 0.35 -32.84
C VAL A 675 26.97 1.59 -32.08
N TYR A 676 26.20 1.95 -31.05
CA TYR A 676 26.31 3.26 -30.44
C TYR A 676 26.06 3.23 -28.95
N LYS A 677 26.54 4.28 -28.28
CA LYS A 677 26.29 4.49 -26.86
C LYS A 677 24.89 5.09 -26.64
N GLY A 678 24.05 4.42 -25.88
CA GLY A 678 22.73 4.89 -25.46
C GLY A 678 22.78 6.17 -24.61
N PRO A 679 21.71 6.98 -24.66
CA PRO A 679 21.58 8.13 -23.78
C PRO A 679 21.58 7.68 -22.31
N ASN A 680 22.34 8.39 -21.47
CA ASN A 680 22.49 8.17 -20.02
C ASN A 680 23.35 6.97 -19.55
N GLN A 681 23.98 6.19 -20.43
CA GLN A 681 24.92 5.14 -20.01
C GLN A 681 26.26 5.71 -19.47
N PRO A 682 26.91 5.09 -18.47
CA PRO A 682 28.30 5.42 -18.10
C PRO A 682 29.27 4.96 -19.19
N LEU A 683 30.34 5.73 -19.43
CA LEU A 683 31.31 5.44 -20.49
C LEU A 683 32.29 4.34 -20.06
N VAL A 684 31.98 3.10 -20.44
CA VAL A 684 32.91 1.96 -20.39
C VAL A 684 33.47 1.73 -21.80
N ASP A 685 34.69 1.21 -21.86
CA ASP A 685 35.35 0.85 -23.13
C ASP A 685 34.80 -0.49 -23.64
N THR A 686 33.94 -0.45 -24.66
CA THR A 686 33.10 -1.56 -25.08
C THR A 686 33.56 -2.12 -26.43
N HIS A 687 34.39 -3.16 -26.40
CA HIS A 687 34.56 -4.07 -27.53
C HIS A 687 33.28 -4.88 -27.79
N TYR A 688 33.00 -5.15 -29.07
CA TYR A 688 31.82 -5.90 -29.51
C TYR A 688 32.09 -6.73 -30.77
N ARG A 689 31.16 -7.63 -31.11
CA ARG A 689 31.04 -8.34 -32.39
C ARG A 689 29.66 -8.16 -33.01
N LEU A 690 29.61 -7.53 -34.16
CA LEU A 690 28.38 -7.24 -34.91
C LEU A 690 28.21 -8.25 -36.06
N GLY A 691 27.20 -9.10 -35.98
CA GLY A 691 26.78 -9.97 -37.08
C GLY A 691 25.64 -9.33 -37.86
N LEU A 692 25.82 -9.17 -39.18
CA LEU A 692 24.80 -8.68 -40.11
C LEU A 692 24.39 -9.80 -41.06
N ARG A 693 23.09 -10.05 -41.25
CA ARG A 693 22.61 -11.07 -42.20
C ARG A 693 21.39 -10.59 -42.97
N ALA A 694 21.55 -10.40 -44.27
CA ALA A 694 20.44 -10.27 -45.20
C ALA A 694 20.12 -11.64 -45.83
N THR A 695 18.83 -11.96 -45.92
CA THR A 695 18.32 -13.10 -46.69
C THR A 695 17.39 -12.54 -47.77
N PRO A 696 17.84 -12.46 -49.04
CA PRO A 696 16.98 -11.99 -50.13
C PRO A 696 15.71 -12.83 -50.22
N MET A 697 14.56 -12.17 -50.09
CA MET A 697 13.27 -12.76 -50.41
C MET A 697 13.19 -12.86 -51.93
N ALA A 698 12.71 -14.00 -52.42
CA ALA A 698 12.56 -14.20 -53.85
C ALA A 698 11.51 -13.24 -54.43
N GLN A 699 11.95 -12.24 -55.18
CA GLN A 699 11.16 -11.68 -56.28
C GLN A 699 10.98 -12.81 -57.32
N PRO A 700 9.78 -13.06 -57.89
CA PRO A 700 8.89 -12.01 -58.41
C PRO A 700 7.36 -12.27 -58.32
N ASN A 701 6.60 -11.29 -58.81
CA ASN A 701 5.23 -11.41 -59.35
C ASN A 701 4.88 -12.80 -59.94
N SER A 702 3.93 -13.52 -59.32
CA SER A 702 3.09 -14.55 -59.98
C SER A 702 1.97 -15.15 -59.11
N GLN A 703 1.79 -14.72 -57.86
CA GLN A 703 0.89 -15.36 -56.90
C GLN A 703 -0.37 -14.52 -56.62
N VAL A 704 -1.31 -15.17 -55.92
CA VAL A 704 -2.59 -14.64 -55.44
C VAL A 704 -2.34 -13.71 -54.24
N ASP A 705 -3.24 -12.79 -53.92
CA ASP A 705 -3.17 -11.97 -52.69
C ASP A 705 -4.60 -11.80 -52.14
N LEU A 706 -4.96 -12.44 -51.03
CA LEU A 706 -6.33 -12.44 -50.51
C LEU A 706 -6.50 -11.44 -49.37
N THR A 707 -7.27 -10.40 -49.64
CA THR A 707 -7.68 -9.40 -48.65
C THR A 707 -9.11 -9.63 -48.18
N GLY A 708 -9.40 -9.17 -46.96
CA GLY A 708 -10.67 -9.36 -46.29
C GLY A 708 -11.35 -8.06 -45.88
N ASP A 709 -12.67 -8.03 -45.98
CA ASP A 709 -13.51 -6.98 -45.38
C ASP A 709 -14.76 -7.62 -44.73
N ILE A 710 -15.31 -6.96 -43.71
CA ILE A 710 -16.50 -7.43 -42.97
C ILE A 710 -17.63 -6.43 -43.16
N LEU A 711 -18.72 -6.91 -43.73
CA LEU A 711 -19.86 -6.12 -44.18
C LEU A 711 -21.15 -6.59 -43.53
N ASN A 712 -22.17 -5.72 -43.48
CA ASN A 712 -23.56 -6.06 -43.15
C ASN A 712 -23.75 -6.93 -41.87
N VAL A 713 -23.05 -6.61 -40.78
CA VAL A 713 -23.24 -7.26 -39.48
C VAL A 713 -24.64 -6.96 -38.93
N ARG A 714 -25.41 -8.00 -38.52
CA ARG A 714 -26.83 -7.91 -38.09
C ARG A 714 -27.16 -8.98 -37.04
N GLY A 715 -28.28 -8.83 -36.33
CA GLY A 715 -28.84 -9.88 -35.47
C GLY A 715 -28.51 -9.79 -33.98
N ALA A 716 -28.42 -8.57 -33.43
CA ALA A 716 -28.06 -8.32 -32.03
C ALA A 716 -29.21 -8.40 -31.00
N ASP A 717 -30.39 -8.93 -31.37
CA ASP A 717 -31.53 -9.13 -30.45
C ASP A 717 -31.31 -10.34 -29.52
N PHE A 718 -30.23 -10.30 -28.73
CA PHE A 718 -29.86 -11.35 -27.77
C PHE A 718 -30.74 -11.33 -26.51
N ARG A 719 -32.01 -11.69 -26.68
CA ARG A 719 -32.98 -11.85 -25.57
C ARG A 719 -33.10 -13.30 -25.04
N SER A 720 -32.35 -14.23 -25.64
CA SER A 720 -32.31 -15.65 -25.23
C SER A 720 -31.06 -16.35 -25.79
N ALA A 721 -30.68 -17.48 -25.19
CA ALA A 721 -29.51 -18.28 -25.59
C ALA A 721 -29.58 -18.90 -27.01
N ASP A 722 -30.75 -18.87 -27.66
CA ASP A 722 -30.95 -19.45 -28.99
C ASP A 722 -30.76 -18.44 -30.16
N THR A 723 -30.55 -17.14 -29.88
CA THR A 723 -30.37 -16.13 -30.94
C THR A 723 -28.98 -16.21 -31.59
N ARG A 724 -28.92 -16.12 -32.93
CA ARG A 724 -27.65 -16.10 -33.69
C ARG A 724 -27.41 -14.77 -34.40
N GLY A 725 -26.17 -14.27 -34.34
CA GLY A 725 -25.69 -13.13 -35.10
C GLY A 725 -25.33 -13.50 -36.55
N PHE A 726 -25.27 -12.48 -37.41
CA PHE A 726 -24.98 -12.59 -38.84
C PHE A 726 -23.91 -11.57 -39.24
N ALA A 727 -22.99 -11.97 -40.12
CA ALA A 727 -22.00 -11.08 -40.74
C ALA A 727 -21.73 -11.54 -42.17
N GLN A 728 -21.30 -10.62 -43.04
CA GLN A 728 -20.77 -10.98 -44.36
C GLN A 728 -19.26 -10.76 -44.36
N VAL A 729 -18.49 -11.75 -44.82
CA VAL A 729 -17.06 -11.57 -45.08
C VAL A 729 -16.87 -11.49 -46.60
N GLN A 730 -16.34 -10.37 -47.07
CA GLN A 730 -15.87 -10.22 -48.43
C GLN A 730 -14.42 -10.70 -48.52
N VAL A 731 -14.16 -11.61 -49.45
CA VAL A 731 -12.81 -12.06 -49.81
C VAL A 731 -12.50 -11.51 -51.19
N ARG A 732 -11.38 -10.80 -51.32
CA ARG A 732 -10.95 -10.14 -52.56
C ARG A 732 -9.56 -10.63 -52.95
N ASN A 733 -9.31 -10.79 -54.24
CA ASN A 733 -7.98 -11.09 -54.76
C ASN A 733 -7.32 -9.80 -55.30
N ASP A 734 -6.39 -9.23 -54.55
CA ASP A 734 -5.54 -8.09 -54.98
C ASP A 734 -4.29 -8.53 -55.75
N GLY A 735 -4.05 -9.84 -55.83
CA GLY A 735 -2.95 -10.45 -56.57
C GLY A 735 -3.18 -10.48 -58.08
N ILE A 736 -2.11 -10.71 -58.84
CA ILE A 736 -2.16 -10.71 -60.31
C ILE A 736 -2.55 -12.07 -60.92
N ALA A 737 -2.51 -13.15 -60.15
CA ALA A 737 -2.90 -14.49 -60.57
C ALA A 737 -4.27 -14.88 -60.00
N GLN A 738 -4.99 -15.78 -60.67
CA GLN A 738 -6.34 -16.20 -60.25
C GLN A 738 -6.28 -17.06 -58.98
N ALA A 739 -7.02 -16.67 -57.94
CA ALA A 739 -7.22 -17.46 -56.73
C ALA A 739 -8.12 -18.66 -57.04
N THR A 740 -7.56 -19.88 -56.99
CA THR A 740 -8.34 -21.12 -57.08
C THR A 740 -7.97 -22.08 -55.95
N GLY A 741 -8.97 -22.56 -55.21
CA GLY A 741 -8.76 -23.47 -54.08
C GLY A 741 -9.77 -23.30 -52.95
N ALA A 742 -9.81 -24.29 -52.05
CA ALA A 742 -10.73 -24.36 -50.92
C ALA A 742 -10.13 -23.67 -49.67
N VAL A 743 -10.24 -22.34 -49.59
CA VAL A 743 -9.72 -21.55 -48.46
C VAL A 743 -10.65 -21.64 -47.26
N ARG A 744 -10.11 -21.59 -46.05
CA ARG A 744 -10.88 -21.57 -44.81
C ARG A 744 -10.89 -20.17 -44.20
N VAL A 745 -12.07 -19.57 -44.17
CA VAL A 745 -12.31 -18.32 -43.45
C VAL A 745 -12.81 -18.63 -42.04
N ASN A 746 -12.10 -18.12 -41.04
CA ASN A 746 -12.48 -18.20 -39.64
C ASN A 746 -12.92 -16.82 -39.13
N LEU A 747 -13.92 -16.83 -38.27
CA LEU A 747 -14.49 -15.65 -37.63
C LEU A 747 -14.26 -15.75 -36.12
N TYR A 748 -13.66 -14.73 -35.49
CA TYR A 748 -13.32 -14.71 -34.07
C TYR A 748 -13.90 -13.47 -33.37
N ALA A 749 -14.14 -13.57 -32.07
CA ALA A 749 -14.31 -12.42 -31.18
C ALA A 749 -12.96 -12.09 -30.51
N SER A 750 -12.55 -10.83 -30.59
CA SER A 750 -11.33 -10.30 -29.99
C SER A 750 -11.61 -9.05 -29.16
N THR A 751 -10.77 -8.80 -28.16
CA THR A 751 -10.76 -7.52 -27.43
C THR A 751 -9.97 -6.42 -28.16
N ASP A 752 -9.19 -6.75 -29.19
CA ASP A 752 -8.41 -5.77 -29.97
C ASP A 752 -8.44 -6.07 -31.49
N ASN A 753 -7.63 -5.35 -32.28
CA ASN A 753 -7.66 -5.42 -33.74
C ASN A 753 -6.72 -6.51 -34.33
N THR A 754 -6.03 -7.29 -33.49
CA THR A 754 -5.02 -8.26 -33.90
C THR A 754 -5.41 -9.67 -33.50
N TYR A 755 -5.06 -10.65 -34.33
CA TYR A 755 -5.31 -12.05 -33.98
C TYR A 755 -4.23 -12.57 -33.04
N ASP A 756 -4.63 -13.07 -31.88
CA ASP A 756 -3.73 -13.75 -30.94
C ASP A 756 -4.32 -15.07 -30.39
N SER A 757 -3.75 -15.60 -29.30
CA SER A 757 -4.18 -16.88 -28.70
C SER A 757 -5.46 -16.79 -27.85
N ASN A 758 -5.97 -15.58 -27.64
CA ASN A 758 -7.02 -15.26 -26.68
C ASN A 758 -8.39 -15.04 -27.36
N ASP A 759 -8.40 -14.96 -28.70
CA ASP A 759 -9.61 -14.75 -29.49
C ASP A 759 -10.48 -16.01 -29.59
N GLU A 760 -11.77 -15.88 -29.30
CA GLU A 760 -12.71 -17.00 -29.33
C GLU A 760 -13.26 -17.22 -30.75
N LEU A 761 -13.06 -18.42 -31.30
CA LEU A 761 -13.55 -18.80 -32.65
C LEU A 761 -15.08 -18.93 -32.65
N LEU A 762 -15.76 -17.99 -33.32
CA LEU A 762 -17.21 -17.91 -33.45
C LEU A 762 -17.78 -18.77 -34.59
N GLY A 763 -16.96 -19.05 -35.61
CA GLY A 763 -17.38 -19.83 -36.76
C GLY A 763 -16.26 -20.03 -37.77
N SER A 764 -16.40 -21.06 -38.60
CA SER A 764 -15.47 -21.36 -39.69
C SER A 764 -16.23 -21.86 -40.91
N GLN A 765 -15.82 -21.43 -42.10
CA GLN A 765 -16.38 -21.89 -43.36
C GLN A 765 -15.27 -22.10 -44.39
N THR A 766 -15.32 -23.23 -45.09
CA THR A 766 -14.49 -23.48 -46.28
C THR A 766 -15.18 -22.93 -47.52
N LEU A 767 -14.41 -22.25 -48.38
CA LEU A 767 -14.87 -21.49 -49.54
C LEU A 767 -14.04 -21.90 -50.75
N ASP A 768 -14.68 -22.44 -51.79
CA ASP A 768 -14.03 -22.67 -53.08
C ASP A 768 -13.91 -21.35 -53.85
N LEU A 769 -12.70 -20.79 -53.91
CA LEU A 769 -12.42 -19.56 -54.64
C LEU A 769 -12.20 -19.80 -56.13
N SER A 770 -12.57 -18.80 -56.92
CA SER A 770 -12.25 -18.65 -58.34
C SER A 770 -12.24 -17.15 -58.69
N LEU A 771 -11.28 -16.40 -58.13
CA LEU A 771 -11.21 -14.94 -58.22
C LEU A 771 -10.06 -14.49 -59.12
N PHE A 772 -10.37 -13.75 -60.20
CA PHE A 772 -9.35 -13.03 -60.96
C PHE A 772 -8.87 -11.78 -60.20
N ASN A 773 -7.78 -11.16 -60.67
CA ASN A 773 -7.25 -9.90 -60.12
C ASN A 773 -8.36 -8.84 -59.98
N GLY A 774 -8.46 -8.23 -58.80
CA GLY A 774 -9.40 -7.18 -58.45
C GLY A 774 -10.83 -7.67 -58.20
N GLN A 775 -11.11 -8.97 -58.33
CA GLN A 775 -12.43 -9.53 -58.04
C GLN A 775 -12.58 -9.87 -56.57
N SER A 776 -13.80 -9.72 -56.07
CA SER A 776 -14.21 -10.17 -54.75
C SER A 776 -15.47 -11.04 -54.81
N THR A 777 -15.63 -11.85 -53.78
CA THR A 777 -16.82 -12.64 -53.48
C THR A 777 -17.21 -12.38 -52.02
N THR A 778 -18.45 -12.63 -51.63
CA THR A 778 -18.94 -12.32 -50.28
C THR A 778 -19.75 -13.48 -49.74
N TYR A 779 -19.44 -13.91 -48.52
CA TYR A 779 -20.03 -15.07 -47.88
C TYR A 779 -20.68 -14.71 -46.55
N ASN A 780 -21.80 -15.39 -46.26
CA ASN A 780 -22.64 -15.13 -45.10
C ASN A 780 -22.26 -16.06 -43.95
N PHE A 781 -21.79 -15.48 -42.84
CA PHE A 781 -21.58 -16.16 -41.58
C PHE A 781 -22.81 -16.06 -40.69
N THR A 782 -23.05 -17.09 -39.90
CA THR A 782 -24.05 -17.09 -38.82
C THR A 782 -23.40 -17.68 -37.57
N PHE A 783 -23.30 -16.89 -36.50
CA PHE A 783 -22.50 -17.20 -35.31
C PHE A 783 -23.31 -17.08 -34.02
N GLY A 784 -22.89 -17.78 -32.97
CA GLY A 784 -23.40 -17.58 -31.61
C GLY A 784 -22.55 -16.57 -30.84
N LEU A 785 -23.03 -16.09 -29.69
CA LEU A 785 -22.14 -15.35 -28.78
C LEU A 785 -21.06 -16.29 -28.22
N PRO A 786 -19.80 -15.82 -28.10
CA PRO A 786 -18.76 -16.52 -27.37
C PRO A 786 -19.17 -16.72 -25.91
N THR A 787 -18.79 -17.85 -25.31
CA THR A 787 -19.11 -18.13 -23.89
C THR A 787 -18.02 -17.67 -22.92
N GLY A 788 -16.83 -17.33 -23.42
CA GLY A 788 -15.70 -16.83 -22.64
C GLY A 788 -15.46 -15.32 -22.73
N VAL A 789 -16.12 -14.60 -23.65
CA VAL A 789 -15.96 -13.13 -23.78
C VAL A 789 -17.08 -12.43 -23.03
N ALA A 790 -16.72 -11.56 -22.10
CA ALA A 790 -17.68 -10.73 -21.38
C ALA A 790 -18.44 -9.80 -22.35
N PRO A 791 -19.72 -9.47 -22.11
CA PRO A 791 -20.45 -8.57 -22.98
C PRO A 791 -19.80 -7.17 -22.93
N GLY A 792 -19.85 -6.43 -24.03
CA GLY A 792 -19.13 -5.16 -24.20
C GLY A 792 -18.80 -4.89 -25.67
N SER A 793 -17.88 -3.96 -25.94
CA SER A 793 -17.29 -3.83 -27.28
C SER A 793 -16.29 -4.96 -27.54
N TYR A 794 -16.42 -5.61 -28.69
CA TYR A 794 -15.43 -6.55 -29.21
C TYR A 794 -15.23 -6.34 -30.71
N LYS A 795 -14.04 -6.69 -31.20
CA LYS A 795 -13.75 -6.74 -32.63
C LYS A 795 -14.12 -8.13 -33.15
N LEU A 796 -14.89 -8.17 -34.22
CA LEU A 796 -15.10 -9.36 -35.03
C LEU A 796 -13.90 -9.48 -35.96
N LEU A 797 -13.01 -10.45 -35.75
CA LEU A 797 -11.89 -10.71 -36.65
C LEU A 797 -12.29 -11.74 -37.70
N ALA A 798 -12.10 -11.43 -38.97
CA ALA A 798 -12.19 -12.42 -40.05
C ALA A 798 -10.78 -12.72 -40.57
N ARG A 799 -10.38 -13.98 -40.47
CA ARG A 799 -9.11 -14.49 -41.01
C ARG A 799 -9.36 -15.36 -42.23
N ILE A 800 -8.73 -15.01 -43.33
CA ILE A 800 -8.81 -15.71 -44.62
C ILE A 800 -7.67 -16.71 -44.74
N ASP A 801 -7.93 -17.78 -45.50
CA ASP A 801 -7.04 -18.92 -45.74
C ASP A 801 -6.31 -19.47 -44.51
N THR A 802 -7.02 -19.64 -43.39
CA THR A 802 -6.47 -20.19 -42.14
C THR A 802 -6.00 -21.64 -42.23
N ASN A 803 -6.31 -22.34 -43.33
CA ASN A 803 -5.77 -23.66 -43.69
C ASN A 803 -4.57 -23.59 -44.66
N ASN A 804 -4.13 -22.39 -45.07
CA ASN A 804 -2.98 -22.14 -45.94
C ASN A 804 -3.09 -22.93 -47.27
N ALA A 805 -4.30 -23.00 -47.84
CA ALA A 805 -4.63 -23.78 -49.04
C ALA A 805 -4.38 -23.03 -50.35
N VAL A 806 -4.34 -21.70 -50.33
CA VAL A 806 -3.94 -20.85 -51.46
C VAL A 806 -2.66 -20.14 -51.04
N ARG A 807 -1.58 -20.27 -51.82
CA ARG A 807 -0.31 -19.64 -51.45
C ARG A 807 -0.24 -18.22 -52.01
N GLU A 808 -0.04 -17.25 -51.13
CA GLU A 808 -0.25 -15.84 -51.42
C GLU A 808 1.06 -15.05 -51.54
N SER A 809 1.00 -13.83 -52.08
CA SER A 809 2.12 -12.87 -52.09
C SER A 809 2.30 -12.15 -50.76
N ASN A 810 1.24 -12.04 -49.98
CA ASN A 810 1.24 -11.54 -48.62
C ASN A 810 0.27 -12.41 -47.81
N GLU A 811 0.73 -12.99 -46.71
CA GLU A 811 -0.07 -13.88 -45.84
C GLU A 811 -0.51 -13.14 -44.55
N LEU A 812 -0.17 -11.84 -44.45
CA LEU A 812 -0.28 -11.03 -43.22
C LEU A 812 -1.37 -9.96 -43.30
N ASN A 813 -1.97 -9.74 -44.47
CA ASN A 813 -3.16 -8.92 -44.73
C ASN A 813 -4.47 -9.74 -44.76
N ASN A 814 -4.39 -11.05 -44.58
CA ASN A 814 -5.53 -11.99 -44.58
C ASN A 814 -6.45 -11.82 -43.35
N THR A 815 -6.11 -10.92 -42.42
CA THR A 815 -6.88 -10.67 -41.19
C THR A 815 -7.45 -9.27 -41.22
N THR A 816 -8.77 -9.16 -41.09
CA THR A 816 -9.50 -7.89 -40.98
C THR A 816 -10.32 -7.85 -39.69
N ALA A 817 -10.54 -6.66 -39.15
CA ALA A 817 -11.19 -6.45 -37.86
C ALA A 817 -12.37 -5.48 -38.00
N TYR A 818 -13.54 -5.86 -37.50
CA TYR A 818 -14.73 -5.02 -37.49
C TYR A 818 -15.21 -4.80 -36.07
N HIS A 819 -15.26 -3.54 -35.62
CA HIS A 819 -15.74 -3.23 -34.27
C HIS A 819 -17.25 -3.45 -34.16
N MET A 820 -17.64 -4.43 -33.34
CA MET A 820 -19.02 -4.71 -33.04
C MET A 820 -19.42 -3.99 -31.75
N SER A 821 -20.40 -3.10 -31.89
CA SER A 821 -21.34 -2.76 -30.83
C SER A 821 -22.67 -3.33 -31.31
N ALA A 822 -23.29 -4.21 -30.54
CA ALA A 822 -24.55 -4.84 -30.94
C ALA A 822 -25.66 -3.76 -31.05
N PRO A 823 -26.51 -3.71 -32.09
CA PRO A 823 -27.74 -2.92 -32.05
C PRO A 823 -28.52 -3.13 -30.75
N GLY A 824 -28.90 -2.03 -30.08
CA GLY A 824 -29.47 -2.05 -28.73
C GLY A 824 -28.46 -2.15 -27.58
N THR A 825 -27.14 -2.12 -27.86
CA THR A 825 -26.10 -1.96 -26.82
C THR A 825 -26.31 -0.66 -26.08
N ASP A 826 -26.17 -0.73 -24.77
CA ASP A 826 -26.21 0.41 -23.88
C ASP A 826 -25.15 1.46 -24.28
N VAL A 827 -25.58 2.71 -24.47
CA VAL A 827 -24.70 3.79 -24.94
C VAL A 827 -23.55 4.06 -23.97
N ILE A 828 -23.74 3.85 -22.66
CA ILE A 828 -22.71 4.06 -21.64
C ILE A 828 -21.61 3.01 -21.77
N LEU A 829 -21.99 1.75 -21.99
CA LEU A 829 -21.05 0.64 -22.12
C LEU A 829 -20.28 0.73 -23.43
N ALA A 830 -20.94 1.09 -24.53
CA ALA A 830 -20.28 1.31 -25.81
C ALA A 830 -19.22 2.43 -25.73
N TRP A 831 -19.55 3.57 -25.10
CA TRP A 831 -18.59 4.67 -24.91
C TRP A 831 -17.54 4.39 -23.84
N ASN A 832 -17.85 3.56 -22.82
CA ASN A 832 -16.85 3.06 -21.88
C ASN A 832 -15.75 2.32 -22.65
N ALA A 833 -16.11 1.30 -23.44
CA ALA A 833 -15.14 0.48 -24.13
C ALA A 833 -14.37 1.25 -25.22
N THR A 834 -15.00 2.20 -25.93
CA THR A 834 -14.27 3.14 -26.81
C THR A 834 -13.21 3.94 -26.05
N LEU A 835 -13.51 4.38 -24.83
CA LEU A 835 -12.57 5.13 -23.99
C LEU A 835 -11.45 4.23 -23.41
N LEU A 836 -11.74 2.97 -23.04
CA LEU A 836 -10.73 1.99 -22.65
C LEU A 836 -9.70 1.79 -23.79
N ASN A 837 -10.19 1.48 -24.99
CA ASN A 837 -9.38 1.29 -26.19
C ASN A 837 -8.56 2.55 -26.55
N ALA A 838 -9.12 3.74 -26.31
CA ALA A 838 -8.39 5.00 -26.50
C ALA A 838 -7.17 5.10 -25.57
N PHE A 839 -7.29 4.78 -24.27
CA PHE A 839 -6.16 4.85 -23.34
C PHE A 839 -5.04 3.85 -23.67
N GLN A 840 -5.40 2.65 -24.12
CA GLN A 840 -4.45 1.62 -24.58
C GLN A 840 -3.59 2.12 -25.75
N ALA A 841 -4.19 2.90 -26.66
CA ALA A 841 -3.53 3.39 -27.86
C ALA A 841 -2.54 4.55 -27.61
N VAL A 842 -2.63 5.26 -26.47
CA VAL A 842 -1.85 6.48 -26.20
C VAL A 842 -1.12 6.50 -24.85
N ASP A 843 -0.94 5.34 -24.21
CA ASP A 843 -0.15 5.16 -22.98
C ASP A 843 -0.49 6.16 -21.84
N THR A 844 -1.79 6.30 -21.54
CA THR A 844 -2.26 7.33 -20.59
C THR A 844 -1.88 7.00 -19.14
N ALA A 845 -1.24 7.92 -18.43
CA ALA A 845 -0.90 7.73 -17.02
C ALA A 845 -2.16 7.53 -16.14
N PRO A 846 -2.15 6.63 -15.13
CA PRO A 846 -3.36 6.24 -14.38
C PRO A 846 -4.21 7.39 -13.80
N PRO A 847 -3.64 8.45 -13.18
CA PRO A 847 -4.46 9.55 -12.66
C PRO A 847 -5.15 10.36 -13.77
N ILE A 848 -4.51 10.49 -14.92
CA ILE A 848 -5.06 11.16 -16.11
C ILE A 848 -6.20 10.31 -16.69
N ALA A 849 -6.03 8.99 -16.77
CA ALA A 849 -7.08 8.08 -17.20
C ALA A 849 -8.33 8.20 -16.29
N ALA A 850 -8.16 8.06 -14.96
CA ALA A 850 -9.25 8.19 -13.99
C ALA A 850 -9.98 9.55 -14.09
N ARG A 851 -9.22 10.66 -14.18
CA ARG A 851 -9.78 12.01 -14.40
C ARG A 851 -10.60 12.07 -15.69
N ASN A 852 -10.05 11.58 -16.80
CA ASN A 852 -10.71 11.67 -18.10
C ASN A 852 -11.99 10.81 -18.14
N GLN A 853 -11.97 9.63 -17.50
CA GLN A 853 -13.17 8.81 -17.33
C GLN A 853 -14.24 9.51 -16.48
N ALA A 854 -13.86 10.20 -15.40
CA ALA A 854 -14.81 10.95 -14.56
C ALA A 854 -15.51 12.08 -15.35
N ILE A 855 -14.78 12.76 -16.23
CA ILE A 855 -15.33 13.81 -17.10
C ILE A 855 -16.29 13.22 -18.14
N VAL A 856 -15.89 12.15 -18.84
CA VAL A 856 -16.73 11.51 -19.88
C VAL A 856 -18.00 10.89 -19.27
N HIS A 857 -17.86 10.07 -18.23
CA HIS A 857 -19.00 9.39 -17.61
C HIS A 857 -19.90 10.34 -16.84
N GLY A 858 -19.35 11.37 -16.18
CA GLY A 858 -20.12 12.44 -15.57
C GLY A 858 -20.95 13.24 -16.59
N ALA A 859 -20.39 13.54 -17.76
CA ALA A 859 -21.10 14.21 -18.84
C ALA A 859 -22.22 13.34 -19.44
N MET A 860 -21.98 12.03 -19.63
CA MET A 860 -23.04 11.12 -20.08
C MET A 860 -24.18 11.00 -19.07
N PHE A 861 -23.86 10.91 -17.77
CA PHE A 861 -24.88 10.87 -16.70
C PHE A 861 -25.73 12.13 -16.69
N ASP A 862 -25.13 13.32 -16.66
CA ASP A 862 -25.90 14.58 -16.63
C ASP A 862 -26.74 14.75 -17.91
N ALA A 863 -26.20 14.38 -19.08
CA ALA A 863 -26.94 14.45 -20.35
C ALA A 863 -28.23 13.59 -20.35
N ILE A 864 -28.19 12.40 -19.75
CA ILE A 864 -29.38 11.54 -19.59
C ILE A 864 -30.27 12.07 -18.46
N ASN A 865 -29.69 12.42 -17.30
CA ASN A 865 -30.46 12.81 -16.11
C ASN A 865 -31.15 14.18 -16.25
N ILE A 866 -30.68 15.07 -17.13
CA ILE A 866 -31.40 16.31 -17.49
C ILE A 866 -32.73 16.02 -18.21
N ILE A 867 -32.80 14.91 -18.95
CA ILE A 867 -34.00 14.42 -19.66
C ILE A 867 -34.90 13.64 -18.68
N GLU A 868 -34.34 12.63 -18.01
CA GLU A 868 -35.08 11.69 -17.14
C GLU A 868 -35.47 12.28 -15.77
N ARG A 869 -34.61 13.14 -15.19
CA ARG A 869 -34.77 13.83 -13.89
C ARG A 869 -35.14 12.90 -12.72
N ARG A 870 -34.43 11.78 -12.59
CA ARG A 870 -34.65 10.77 -11.51
C ARG A 870 -33.65 10.86 -10.36
N TYR A 871 -32.51 11.52 -10.57
CA TYR A 871 -31.44 11.67 -9.60
C TYR A 871 -31.02 13.13 -9.47
N GLN A 872 -30.31 13.46 -8.40
CA GLN A 872 -29.53 14.69 -8.28
C GLN A 872 -28.47 14.71 -9.39
N SER A 873 -28.44 15.77 -10.19
CA SER A 873 -27.38 15.98 -11.19
C SER A 873 -26.01 16.17 -10.53
N PHE A 874 -24.96 15.82 -11.27
CA PHE A 874 -23.59 15.82 -10.80
C PHE A 874 -22.89 17.18 -10.94
N HIS A 875 -23.03 17.84 -12.09
CA HIS A 875 -22.44 19.16 -12.36
C HIS A 875 -23.49 20.19 -12.78
N ILE A 876 -24.55 19.78 -13.48
CA ILE A 876 -25.48 20.70 -14.14
C ILE A 876 -26.87 20.64 -13.51
N ASP A 877 -27.29 21.75 -12.90
CA ASP A 877 -28.67 21.93 -12.43
C ASP A 877 -29.66 21.69 -13.59
N PRO A 878 -30.56 20.68 -13.49
CA PRO A 878 -31.45 20.31 -14.59
C PRO A 878 -32.54 21.35 -14.87
N THR A 879 -32.67 22.40 -14.04
CA THR A 879 -33.52 23.57 -14.33
C THR A 879 -32.91 24.55 -15.33
N THR A 880 -31.60 24.45 -15.61
CA THR A 880 -30.94 25.24 -16.68
C THR A 880 -31.42 24.88 -18.08
N PHE A 881 -32.07 23.72 -18.24
CA PHE A 881 -32.75 23.31 -19.45
C PHE A 881 -34.27 23.39 -19.27
N ASP A 882 -34.94 24.12 -20.17
CA ASP A 882 -36.41 24.14 -20.22
C ASP A 882 -36.95 22.72 -20.40
N ARG A 883 -37.89 22.33 -19.54
CA ARG A 883 -38.54 21.02 -19.59
C ARG A 883 -39.32 20.81 -20.89
N SER A 884 -39.75 21.88 -21.56
CA SER A 884 -40.36 21.80 -22.90
C SER A 884 -39.36 21.31 -23.96
N PHE A 885 -38.07 21.63 -23.80
CA PHE A 885 -36.98 21.25 -24.69
C PHE A 885 -36.45 19.84 -24.39
N THR A 886 -36.31 19.48 -23.10
CA THR A 886 -35.79 18.15 -22.72
C THR A 886 -36.80 17.02 -22.88
N ASN A 887 -38.10 17.30 -22.78
CA ASN A 887 -39.13 16.27 -22.86
C ASN A 887 -39.13 15.57 -24.25
N GLY A 888 -39.07 14.24 -24.25
CA GLY A 888 -39.01 13.42 -25.47
C GLY A 888 -37.74 13.62 -26.32
N ALA A 889 -36.66 14.19 -25.78
CA ALA A 889 -35.35 14.15 -26.42
C ALA A 889 -34.71 12.75 -26.26
N SER A 890 -33.86 12.34 -27.20
CA SER A 890 -33.18 11.04 -27.14
C SER A 890 -32.01 11.07 -26.13
N THR A 891 -32.11 10.24 -25.10
CA THR A 891 -31.05 10.01 -24.09
C THR A 891 -29.80 9.38 -24.72
N THR A 892 -29.96 8.44 -25.66
CA THR A 892 -28.86 7.86 -26.45
C THR A 892 -28.09 8.92 -27.22
N ALA A 893 -28.78 9.81 -27.95
CA ALA A 893 -28.12 10.89 -28.69
C ALA A 893 -27.42 11.89 -27.76
N ALA A 894 -28.03 12.21 -26.61
CA ALA A 894 -27.46 13.12 -25.62
C ALA A 894 -26.18 12.58 -24.98
N ALA A 895 -26.19 11.31 -24.53
CA ALA A 895 -25.00 10.66 -23.98
C ALA A 895 -23.88 10.53 -25.02
N ALA A 896 -24.20 10.07 -26.23
CA ALA A 896 -23.20 9.88 -27.28
C ALA A 896 -22.55 11.19 -27.74
N GLN A 897 -23.34 12.26 -27.94
CA GLN A 897 -22.80 13.57 -28.30
C GLN A 897 -21.95 14.16 -27.16
N ALA A 898 -22.38 14.01 -25.90
CA ALA A 898 -21.60 14.46 -24.76
C ALA A 898 -20.24 13.75 -24.70
N ALA A 899 -20.23 12.42 -24.76
CA ALA A 899 -19.00 11.63 -24.73
C ALA A 899 -18.04 11.98 -25.88
N TYR A 900 -18.54 12.04 -27.11
CA TYR A 900 -17.75 12.43 -28.28
C TYR A 900 -17.10 13.80 -28.09
N GLN A 901 -17.86 14.80 -27.65
CA GLN A 901 -17.35 16.16 -27.49
C GLN A 901 -16.29 16.28 -26.39
N ILE A 902 -16.41 15.53 -25.29
CA ILE A 902 -15.32 15.43 -24.30
C ILE A 902 -14.06 14.81 -24.94
N VAL A 903 -14.21 13.67 -25.64
CA VAL A 903 -13.07 12.96 -26.26
C VAL A 903 -12.35 13.83 -27.30
N LEU A 904 -13.06 14.70 -28.03
CA LEU A 904 -12.43 15.69 -28.91
C LEU A 904 -11.56 16.72 -28.17
N ASP A 905 -12.04 17.29 -27.05
CA ASP A 905 -11.31 18.35 -26.31
C ASP A 905 -10.11 17.79 -25.52
N LEU A 906 -10.11 16.50 -25.20
CA LEU A 906 -8.95 15.80 -24.62
C LEU A 906 -7.74 15.69 -25.58
N GLN A 907 -7.86 16.16 -26.82
CA GLN A 907 -6.81 16.18 -27.86
C GLN A 907 -6.05 14.85 -28.07
N PRO A 908 -6.73 13.70 -28.22
CA PRO A 908 -6.06 12.44 -28.46
C PRO A 908 -5.53 12.35 -29.91
N GLY A 909 -4.66 11.36 -30.17
CA GLY A 909 -4.10 11.12 -31.51
C GLY A 909 -5.16 10.79 -32.57
N ALA A 910 -4.83 11.00 -33.84
CA ALA A 910 -5.78 10.91 -34.97
C ALA A 910 -6.58 9.59 -35.04
N ALA A 911 -5.98 8.45 -34.66
CA ALA A 911 -6.67 7.15 -34.64
C ALA A 911 -7.81 7.08 -33.59
N VAL A 912 -7.62 7.73 -32.43
CA VAL A 912 -8.65 7.79 -31.36
C VAL A 912 -9.79 8.72 -31.76
N LEU A 913 -9.48 9.85 -32.40
CA LEU A 913 -10.48 10.77 -32.95
C LEU A 913 -11.39 10.07 -33.97
N GLU A 914 -10.80 9.22 -34.83
CA GLU A 914 -11.53 8.45 -35.84
C GLU A 914 -12.42 7.36 -35.23
N GLU A 915 -11.93 6.56 -34.27
CA GLU A 915 -12.77 5.56 -33.57
C GLU A 915 -13.90 6.24 -32.78
N ALA A 916 -13.65 7.39 -32.16
CA ALA A 916 -14.69 8.18 -31.49
C ALA A 916 -15.74 8.74 -32.47
N ARG A 917 -15.33 9.22 -33.66
CA ARG A 917 -16.24 9.64 -34.73
C ARG A 917 -17.12 8.48 -35.20
N LEU A 918 -16.51 7.33 -35.48
CA LEU A 918 -17.21 6.12 -35.88
C LEU A 918 -18.16 5.62 -34.78
N GLN A 919 -17.80 5.75 -33.50
CA GLN A 919 -18.68 5.39 -32.38
C GLN A 919 -19.86 6.36 -32.25
N LEU A 920 -19.68 7.66 -32.47
CA LEU A 920 -20.81 8.60 -32.54
C LEU A 920 -21.76 8.24 -33.68
N GLU A 921 -21.24 8.00 -34.89
CA GLU A 921 -22.05 7.62 -36.06
C GLU A 921 -22.88 6.37 -35.80
N ARG A 922 -22.28 5.32 -35.22
CA ARG A 922 -22.99 4.11 -34.79
C ARG A 922 -24.05 4.39 -33.72
N SER A 923 -23.72 5.20 -32.71
CA SER A 923 -24.65 5.56 -31.62
C SER A 923 -25.87 6.34 -32.12
N LEU A 924 -25.73 7.09 -33.22
CA LEU A 924 -26.80 7.88 -33.83
C LEU A 924 -27.55 7.13 -34.94
N GLN A 925 -26.98 6.07 -35.54
CA GLN A 925 -27.54 5.39 -36.70
C GLN A 925 -28.91 4.76 -36.43
N ASP A 926 -29.10 4.13 -35.27
CA ASP A 926 -30.33 3.43 -34.90
C ASP A 926 -31.44 4.37 -34.36
N ILE A 927 -31.15 5.67 -34.24
CA ILE A 927 -32.11 6.68 -33.74
C ILE A 927 -32.88 7.28 -34.92
N PRO A 928 -34.23 7.21 -34.96
CA PRO A 928 -35.04 7.81 -36.02
C PRO A 928 -34.76 9.29 -36.23
N GLU A 929 -34.70 9.71 -37.49
CA GLU A 929 -34.53 11.12 -37.85
C GLU A 929 -35.72 11.98 -37.40
N GLY A 930 -35.43 13.13 -36.80
CA GLY A 930 -36.43 14.08 -36.31
C GLY A 930 -36.01 14.80 -35.02
N ASP A 931 -36.89 15.66 -34.52
CA ASP A 931 -36.57 16.61 -33.45
C ASP A 931 -36.06 15.95 -32.15
N ALA A 932 -36.50 14.72 -31.83
CA ALA A 932 -36.04 13.99 -30.65
C ALA A 932 -34.54 13.68 -30.70
N LYS A 933 -34.02 13.33 -31.88
CA LYS A 933 -32.59 13.07 -32.13
C LYS A 933 -31.80 14.37 -32.05
N GLN A 934 -32.25 15.42 -32.75
CA GLN A 934 -31.56 16.71 -32.75
C GLN A 934 -31.52 17.36 -31.36
N ARG A 935 -32.63 17.37 -30.61
CA ARG A 935 -32.63 17.90 -29.23
C ARG A 935 -31.72 17.09 -28.31
N GLY A 936 -31.60 15.78 -28.52
CA GLY A 936 -30.63 14.94 -27.81
C GLY A 936 -29.18 15.40 -28.07
N ILE A 937 -28.80 15.53 -29.35
CA ILE A 937 -27.49 16.07 -29.77
C ILE A 937 -27.23 17.45 -29.14
N ASP A 938 -28.20 18.38 -29.24
CA ASP A 938 -28.08 19.73 -28.69
C ASP A 938 -27.90 19.74 -27.16
N ILE A 939 -28.53 18.80 -26.44
CA ILE A 939 -28.35 18.64 -24.98
C ILE A 939 -26.93 18.12 -24.69
N GLY A 940 -26.53 17.04 -25.35
CA GLY A 940 -25.21 16.42 -25.14
C GLY A 940 -24.06 17.38 -25.39
N GLN A 941 -24.15 18.17 -26.47
CA GLN A 941 -23.18 19.23 -26.79
C GLN A 941 -23.05 20.24 -25.66
N ARG A 942 -24.19 20.81 -25.19
CA ARG A 942 -24.19 21.83 -24.13
C ARG A 942 -23.67 21.30 -22.79
N VAL A 943 -23.98 20.05 -22.47
CA VAL A 943 -23.48 19.38 -21.26
C VAL A 943 -21.95 19.25 -21.32
N ALA A 944 -21.41 18.79 -22.44
CA ALA A 944 -19.97 18.73 -22.65
C ALA A 944 -19.32 20.12 -22.60
N ASP A 945 -19.87 21.13 -23.28
CA ASP A 945 -19.33 22.49 -23.30
C ASP A 945 -19.21 23.10 -21.88
N ILE A 946 -20.22 22.86 -21.01
CA ILE A 946 -20.20 23.32 -19.62
C ILE A 946 -19.11 22.61 -18.82
N ILE A 947 -19.09 21.28 -18.85
CA ILE A 947 -18.15 20.47 -18.06
C ILE A 947 -16.70 20.73 -18.53
N LEU A 948 -16.44 20.84 -19.83
CA LEU A 948 -15.13 21.18 -20.37
C LEU A 948 -14.66 22.56 -19.93
N ARG A 949 -15.54 23.58 -20.00
CA ARG A 949 -15.20 24.93 -19.54
C ARG A 949 -14.77 24.93 -18.08
N ASP A 950 -15.48 24.19 -17.24
CA ASP A 950 -15.24 24.16 -15.79
C ASP A 950 -14.01 23.29 -15.44
N ARG A 951 -13.68 22.27 -16.25
CA ARG A 951 -12.49 21.40 -16.06
C ARG A 951 -11.23 21.85 -16.81
N ARG A 952 -11.31 22.83 -17.73
CA ARG A 952 -10.17 23.27 -18.56
C ARG A 952 -8.97 23.80 -17.77
N ASN A 953 -9.21 24.40 -16.60
CA ASN A 953 -8.19 25.00 -15.74
C ASN A 953 -8.12 24.33 -14.36
N ASP A 954 -8.51 23.07 -14.26
CA ASP A 954 -8.60 22.32 -12.99
C ASP A 954 -7.24 21.93 -12.35
N GLY A 955 -6.12 22.43 -12.88
CA GLY A 955 -4.77 22.12 -12.42
C GLY A 955 -4.10 20.91 -13.09
N ALA A 956 -4.82 20.09 -13.89
CA ALA A 956 -4.25 18.87 -14.46
C ALA A 956 -3.10 19.14 -15.45
N LEU A 957 -3.18 20.20 -16.24
CA LEU A 957 -2.10 20.61 -17.15
C LEU A 957 -0.84 21.11 -16.41
N GLY A 958 -1.01 21.71 -15.23
CA GLY A 958 0.10 22.12 -14.36
C GLY A 958 0.75 20.97 -13.57
N SER A 959 0.17 19.76 -13.62
CA SER A 959 0.68 18.63 -12.84
C SER A 959 2.10 18.16 -13.20
N GLN A 960 2.63 18.59 -14.35
CA GLN A 960 3.99 18.31 -14.81
C GLN A 960 5.06 19.30 -14.28
N ASP A 961 4.75 20.09 -13.25
CA ASP A 961 5.72 20.96 -12.56
C ASP A 961 7.03 20.24 -12.21
N ARG A 962 8.13 20.98 -12.13
CA ARG A 962 9.44 20.38 -11.83
C ARG A 962 9.48 19.84 -10.39
N TYR A 963 9.60 18.52 -10.23
CA TYR A 963 9.93 17.91 -8.94
C TYR A 963 11.26 18.46 -8.39
N ILE A 964 11.26 18.88 -7.12
CA ILE A 964 12.44 19.35 -6.40
C ILE A 964 12.84 18.26 -5.40
N PRO A 965 13.97 17.56 -5.60
CA PRO A 965 14.44 16.54 -4.67
C PRO A 965 14.66 17.10 -3.26
N ARG A 966 14.20 16.37 -2.25
CA ARG A 966 14.43 16.70 -0.83
C ARG A 966 15.69 15.99 -0.33
N THR A 967 16.44 16.65 0.54
CA THR A 967 17.71 16.14 1.10
C THR A 967 17.56 15.42 2.45
N ALA A 968 16.36 15.34 3.01
CA ALA A 968 16.11 14.64 4.27
C ALA A 968 16.21 13.11 4.08
N PRO A 969 16.77 12.35 5.04
CA PRO A 969 16.76 10.88 4.99
C PRO A 969 15.35 10.32 4.76
N GLY A 970 15.25 9.23 3.99
CA GLY A 970 13.95 8.66 3.60
C GLY A 970 13.20 9.40 2.49
N SER A 971 13.73 10.50 1.96
CA SER A 971 13.13 11.24 0.84
C SER A 971 13.26 10.50 -0.50
N TYR A 972 12.21 10.56 -1.32
CA TYR A 972 12.15 9.96 -2.66
C TYR A 972 13.28 10.44 -3.57
N GLN A 973 14.01 9.47 -4.09
CA GLN A 973 15.01 9.61 -5.15
C GLN A 973 14.40 9.04 -6.44
N PRO A 974 14.52 9.73 -7.59
CA PRO A 974 14.02 9.22 -8.87
C PRO A 974 14.52 7.80 -9.15
N THR A 975 13.60 6.91 -9.51
CA THR A 975 13.88 5.47 -9.69
C THR A 975 14.20 5.07 -11.13
N ASN A 976 14.13 6.01 -12.05
CA ASN A 976 14.38 5.90 -13.49
C ASN A 976 15.65 6.66 -13.90
N ALA A 977 16.36 6.14 -14.90
CA ALA A 977 17.69 6.61 -15.29
C ALA A 977 17.72 8.03 -15.92
N ASP A 978 16.59 8.51 -16.44
CA ASP A 978 16.39 9.88 -16.94
C ASP A 978 15.95 10.87 -15.84
N GLY A 979 15.64 10.38 -14.63
CA GLY A 979 15.29 11.21 -13.47
C GLY A 979 13.93 11.93 -13.54
N VAL A 980 13.10 11.60 -14.55
CA VAL A 980 11.78 12.22 -14.76
C VAL A 980 10.79 11.73 -13.70
N VAL A 981 10.17 12.64 -12.95
CA VAL A 981 9.22 12.28 -11.88
C VAL A 981 7.78 12.54 -12.32
N ALA A 982 6.91 11.54 -12.15
CA ALA A 982 5.59 11.51 -12.78
C ALA A 982 4.52 12.30 -12.02
N LEU A 983 4.08 13.39 -12.64
CA LEU A 983 2.93 14.22 -12.26
C LEU A 983 3.00 14.82 -10.83
N PRO A 984 4.11 15.43 -10.37
CA PRO A 984 4.25 15.92 -9.00
C PRO A 984 3.22 16.96 -8.55
N GLY A 985 2.61 17.70 -9.48
CA GLY A 985 1.53 18.64 -9.18
C GLY A 985 0.11 18.04 -9.18
N PHE A 986 -0.08 16.74 -9.47
CA PHE A 986 -1.44 16.17 -9.66
C PHE A 986 -2.29 16.18 -8.39
N GLY A 987 -1.67 16.22 -7.21
CA GLY A 987 -2.38 16.39 -5.93
C GLY A 987 -3.05 17.75 -5.74
N ASN A 988 -2.82 18.70 -6.66
CA ASN A 988 -3.45 20.02 -6.71
C ASN A 988 -4.61 20.10 -7.71
N VAL A 989 -4.94 19.00 -8.40
CA VAL A 989 -6.10 18.96 -9.30
C VAL A 989 -7.38 19.19 -8.50
N GLN A 990 -8.25 20.06 -9.00
CA GLN A 990 -9.55 20.33 -8.38
C GLN A 990 -10.36 19.04 -8.29
N THR A 991 -10.75 18.66 -7.07
CA THR A 991 -11.58 17.49 -6.81
C THR A 991 -12.99 17.64 -7.39
N PHE A 992 -13.66 16.52 -7.63
CA PHE A 992 -14.96 16.43 -8.27
C PHE A 992 -16.12 16.45 -7.26
N VAL A 993 -16.01 15.74 -6.14
CA VAL A 993 -17.05 15.68 -5.08
C VAL A 993 -16.47 15.86 -3.68
N ILE A 994 -15.29 15.30 -3.38
CA ILE A 994 -14.67 15.54 -2.08
C ILE A 994 -14.27 17.02 -1.95
N PRO A 995 -14.42 17.66 -0.77
CA PRO A 995 -14.19 19.10 -0.64
C PRO A 995 -12.70 19.51 -0.73
N SER A 996 -11.77 18.57 -0.50
CA SER A 996 -10.33 18.78 -0.62
C SER A 996 -9.61 17.45 -0.49
N ALA A 997 -8.45 17.29 -1.13
CA ALA A 997 -7.60 16.12 -0.96
C ALA A 997 -7.13 15.94 0.51
N ASP A 998 -6.69 17.02 1.17
CA ASP A 998 -6.16 16.99 2.55
C ASP A 998 -7.11 16.38 3.59
N ARG A 999 -8.44 16.45 3.38
CA ARG A 999 -9.44 15.85 4.28
C ARG A 999 -9.40 14.31 4.28
N PHE A 1000 -8.85 13.70 3.23
CA PHE A 1000 -8.77 12.26 3.05
C PHE A 1000 -7.32 11.74 3.04
N THR A 1001 -6.33 12.64 3.13
CA THR A 1001 -4.92 12.30 3.27
C THR A 1001 -4.66 11.61 4.62
N PRO A 1002 -4.12 10.38 4.65
CA PRO A 1002 -3.84 9.67 5.90
C PRO A 1002 -2.69 10.30 6.69
N VAL A 1003 -2.56 9.89 7.97
CA VAL A 1003 -1.67 10.49 8.98
C VAL A 1003 -0.19 10.47 8.58
N GLY A 1004 0.25 9.46 7.83
CA GLY A 1004 1.60 9.36 7.29
C GLY A 1004 2.16 7.94 7.35
N PRO A 1005 3.23 7.66 6.58
CA PRO A 1005 3.88 6.35 6.59
C PRO A 1005 4.62 6.10 7.91
N PRO A 1006 5.03 4.84 8.18
CA PRO A 1006 6.01 4.52 9.21
C PRO A 1006 7.26 5.42 9.10
N VAL A 1007 7.76 5.89 10.24
CA VAL A 1007 8.93 6.78 10.29
C VAL A 1007 10.14 6.05 9.69
N TYR A 1008 10.91 6.74 8.84
CA TYR A 1008 12.12 6.18 8.23
C TYR A 1008 13.10 5.69 9.31
N GLY A 1009 13.61 4.46 9.16
CA GLY A 1009 14.47 3.81 10.16
C GLY A 1009 13.73 3.26 11.40
N SER A 1010 12.40 3.36 11.49
CA SER A 1010 11.64 2.74 12.61
C SER A 1010 11.52 1.21 12.48
N SER A 1011 11.17 0.53 13.58
CA SER A 1011 10.87 -0.91 13.59
C SER A 1011 9.77 -1.29 12.60
N GLN A 1012 8.68 -0.52 12.53
CA GLN A 1012 7.60 -0.77 11.57
C GLN A 1012 8.07 -0.60 10.11
N TYR A 1013 8.89 0.41 9.83
CA TYR A 1013 9.52 0.58 8.52
C TYR A 1013 10.39 -0.63 8.15
N ALA A 1014 11.19 -1.14 9.10
CA ALA A 1014 12.03 -2.33 8.89
C ALA A 1014 11.22 -3.60 8.62
N ILE A 1015 10.13 -3.83 9.37
CA ILE A 1015 9.23 -4.99 9.18
C ILE A 1015 8.68 -5.00 7.74
N GLU A 1016 8.12 -3.87 7.29
CA GLU A 1016 7.52 -3.78 5.97
C GLU A 1016 8.56 -3.81 4.84
N LEU A 1017 9.73 -3.18 5.04
CA LEU A 1017 10.82 -3.22 4.07
C LEU A 1017 11.35 -4.66 3.90
N ASN A 1018 11.51 -5.40 5.00
CA ASN A 1018 11.95 -6.79 4.98
C ASN A 1018 10.90 -7.73 4.36
N GLU A 1019 9.60 -7.46 4.55
CA GLU A 1019 8.55 -8.19 3.82
C GLU A 1019 8.71 -8.00 2.31
N VAL A 1020 8.87 -6.75 1.86
CA VAL A 1020 9.03 -6.43 0.43
C VAL A 1020 10.35 -6.97 -0.11
N GLN A 1021 11.46 -6.89 0.63
CA GLN A 1021 12.74 -7.47 0.24
C GLN A 1021 12.61 -8.97 -0.02
N ARG A 1022 11.93 -9.69 0.89
CA ARG A 1022 11.71 -11.14 0.84
C ARG A 1022 10.74 -11.57 -0.26
N LEU A 1023 9.57 -10.93 -0.38
CA LEU A 1023 8.50 -11.34 -1.31
C LEU A 1023 8.52 -10.61 -2.64
N GLY A 1024 8.97 -9.36 -2.68
CA GLY A 1024 8.94 -8.47 -3.83
C GLY A 1024 10.14 -8.58 -4.76
N GLY A 1025 11.21 -9.29 -4.35
CA GLY A 1025 12.44 -9.41 -5.13
C GLY A 1025 12.25 -10.16 -6.46
N PHE A 1026 12.94 -9.72 -7.51
CA PHE A 1026 12.86 -10.29 -8.87
C PHE A 1026 13.06 -11.82 -8.86
N ASN A 1027 14.17 -12.28 -8.27
CA ASN A 1027 14.51 -13.69 -8.09
C ASN A 1027 14.09 -14.26 -6.71
N SER A 1028 12.98 -13.80 -6.12
CA SER A 1028 12.55 -14.29 -4.80
C SER A 1028 12.25 -15.79 -4.81
N SER A 1029 12.96 -16.54 -3.97
CA SER A 1029 12.67 -17.95 -3.63
C SER A 1029 11.56 -18.11 -2.58
N ASN A 1030 11.09 -17.00 -2.00
CA ASN A 1030 10.10 -16.97 -0.93
C ASN A 1030 8.68 -16.65 -1.43
N ARG A 1031 8.57 -16.00 -2.59
CA ARG A 1031 7.29 -15.73 -3.25
C ARG A 1031 6.76 -17.00 -3.89
N THR A 1032 5.51 -17.36 -3.63
CA THR A 1032 4.88 -18.56 -4.23
C THR A 1032 4.54 -18.34 -5.71
N SER A 1033 4.19 -19.42 -6.41
CA SER A 1033 3.69 -19.36 -7.79
C SER A 1033 2.39 -18.55 -7.90
N ASP A 1034 1.44 -18.75 -6.98
CA ASP A 1034 0.20 -17.95 -6.93
C ASP A 1034 0.47 -16.48 -6.59
N GLN A 1035 1.36 -16.17 -5.63
CA GLN A 1035 1.74 -14.77 -5.35
C GLN A 1035 2.43 -14.10 -6.56
N THR A 1036 3.20 -14.86 -7.33
CA THR A 1036 3.79 -14.39 -8.60
C THR A 1036 2.70 -14.16 -9.64
N GLN A 1037 1.72 -15.05 -9.74
CA GLN A 1037 0.56 -14.87 -10.62
C GLN A 1037 -0.29 -13.65 -10.21
N ILE A 1038 -0.55 -13.45 -8.92
CA ILE A 1038 -1.26 -12.27 -8.37
C ILE A 1038 -0.53 -10.97 -8.74
N ALA A 1039 0.79 -10.93 -8.57
CA ALA A 1039 1.61 -9.76 -8.90
C ALA A 1039 1.46 -9.38 -10.39
N THR A 1040 1.55 -10.35 -11.29
CA THR A 1040 1.39 -10.12 -12.73
C THR A 1040 -0.06 -9.82 -13.12
N PHE A 1041 -1.03 -10.56 -12.57
CA PHE A 1041 -2.46 -10.44 -12.90
C PHE A 1041 -2.99 -9.01 -12.70
N TRP A 1042 -2.58 -8.36 -11.61
CA TRP A 1042 -3.00 -7.01 -11.24
C TRP A 1042 -2.01 -5.91 -11.65
N ALA A 1043 -0.99 -6.22 -12.46
CA ALA A 1043 0.05 -5.25 -12.82
C ALA A 1043 -0.53 -4.05 -13.60
N TYR A 1044 -1.05 -4.30 -14.81
CA TYR A 1044 -1.54 -3.28 -15.76
C TYR A 1044 -0.53 -2.13 -15.96
N ASP A 1045 0.75 -2.50 -15.92
CA ASP A 1045 1.91 -1.60 -15.98
C ASP A 1045 2.48 -1.51 -17.40
N ARG A 1046 2.14 -2.45 -18.29
CA ARG A 1046 2.46 -2.37 -19.73
C ARG A 1046 1.76 -1.20 -20.44
N PRO A 1047 2.41 -0.52 -21.41
CA PRO A 1047 1.81 0.57 -22.19
C PRO A 1047 0.55 0.18 -22.98
N ASP A 1048 0.46 -1.08 -23.42
CA ASP A 1048 -0.62 -1.64 -24.22
C ASP A 1048 -1.72 -2.30 -23.36
N THR A 1049 -1.89 -1.86 -22.11
CA THR A 1049 -3.03 -2.23 -21.25
C THR A 1049 -3.91 -1.01 -20.96
N PHE A 1050 -5.14 -1.22 -20.52
CA PHE A 1050 -6.05 -0.12 -20.18
C PHE A 1050 -5.60 0.72 -18.96
N ARG A 1051 -4.60 0.27 -18.20
CA ARG A 1051 -4.15 0.79 -16.89
C ARG A 1051 -5.11 0.50 -15.71
N PRO A 1052 -4.65 0.59 -14.45
CA PRO A 1052 -5.40 0.05 -13.30
C PRO A 1052 -6.80 0.64 -13.05
N PRO A 1053 -7.07 1.95 -13.15
CA PRO A 1053 -8.44 2.47 -12.95
C PRO A 1053 -9.43 1.93 -13.99
N ALA A 1054 -8.95 1.76 -15.21
CA ALA A 1054 -9.72 1.29 -16.36
C ALA A 1054 -9.99 -0.22 -16.30
N GLN A 1055 -9.12 -1.02 -15.66
CA GLN A 1055 -9.41 -2.43 -15.33
C GLN A 1055 -10.70 -2.55 -14.49
N TRP A 1056 -10.91 -1.66 -13.52
CA TRP A 1056 -12.14 -1.66 -12.72
C TRP A 1056 -13.38 -1.22 -13.51
N ASN A 1057 -13.22 -0.43 -14.56
CA ASN A 1057 -14.28 -0.13 -15.51
C ASN A 1057 -14.65 -1.35 -16.37
N GLN A 1058 -13.68 -2.17 -16.76
CA GLN A 1058 -13.95 -3.45 -17.42
C GLN A 1058 -14.74 -4.38 -16.48
N ILE A 1059 -14.36 -4.51 -15.21
CA ILE A 1059 -15.12 -5.29 -14.21
C ILE A 1059 -16.55 -4.76 -14.07
N ALA A 1060 -16.73 -3.43 -13.98
CA ALA A 1060 -18.04 -2.80 -13.90
C ALA A 1060 -18.92 -3.08 -15.14
N GLU A 1061 -18.32 -3.08 -16.34
CA GLU A 1061 -18.99 -3.41 -17.60
C GLU A 1061 -19.52 -4.85 -17.56
N VAL A 1062 -18.67 -5.83 -17.26
CA VAL A 1062 -19.06 -7.26 -17.17
C VAL A 1062 -20.24 -7.48 -16.22
N GLU A 1063 -20.15 -6.93 -15.00
CA GLU A 1063 -21.14 -7.22 -13.96
C GLU A 1063 -22.44 -6.40 -14.10
N SER A 1064 -22.39 -5.22 -14.73
CA SER A 1064 -23.59 -4.46 -15.12
C SER A 1064 -24.45 -5.21 -16.15
N LEU A 1065 -23.78 -5.86 -17.11
CA LEU A 1065 -24.40 -6.65 -18.16
C LEU A 1065 -24.95 -7.98 -17.62
N ARG A 1066 -24.19 -8.67 -16.77
CA ARG A 1066 -24.69 -9.85 -16.04
C ARG A 1066 -25.94 -9.52 -15.22
N SER A 1067 -26.01 -8.32 -14.66
CA SER A 1067 -27.12 -7.87 -13.81
C SER A 1067 -28.29 -7.23 -14.58
N GLY A 1068 -28.17 -7.03 -15.89
CA GLY A 1068 -29.23 -6.47 -16.73
C GLY A 1068 -29.60 -5.02 -16.42
N MET A 1069 -28.63 -4.20 -15.99
CA MET A 1069 -28.84 -2.80 -15.59
C MET A 1069 -29.34 -1.92 -16.76
N SER A 1070 -30.21 -0.96 -16.46
CA SER A 1070 -30.69 0.01 -17.45
C SER A 1070 -29.67 1.12 -17.72
N THR A 1071 -29.81 1.81 -18.85
CA THR A 1071 -28.89 2.87 -19.30
C THR A 1071 -28.71 4.01 -18.31
N LEU A 1072 -29.75 4.40 -17.57
CA LEU A 1072 -29.60 5.42 -16.53
C LEU A 1072 -28.88 4.88 -15.28
N GLU A 1073 -29.07 3.61 -14.94
CA GLU A 1073 -28.36 2.96 -13.83
C GLU A 1073 -26.88 2.76 -14.18
N ASN A 1074 -26.57 2.34 -15.42
CA ASN A 1074 -25.23 2.29 -15.97
C ASN A 1074 -24.57 3.67 -15.94
N ALA A 1075 -25.24 4.70 -16.47
CA ALA A 1075 -24.71 6.06 -16.47
C ALA A 1075 -24.36 6.55 -15.06
N ARG A 1076 -25.26 6.31 -14.09
CA ARG A 1076 -25.05 6.69 -12.68
C ARG A 1076 -23.90 5.90 -12.05
N MET A 1077 -23.85 4.58 -12.27
CA MET A 1077 -22.81 3.71 -11.69
C MET A 1077 -21.43 4.08 -12.22
N PHE A 1078 -21.27 4.21 -13.54
CA PHE A 1078 -20.01 4.57 -14.16
C PHE A 1078 -19.58 5.99 -13.80
N ALA A 1079 -20.52 6.94 -13.66
CA ALA A 1079 -20.18 8.27 -13.17
C ALA A 1079 -19.69 8.24 -11.71
N GLN A 1080 -20.40 7.56 -10.80
CA GLN A 1080 -19.97 7.40 -9.40
C GLN A 1080 -18.63 6.68 -9.28
N LEU A 1081 -18.42 5.60 -10.03
CA LEU A 1081 -17.19 4.81 -10.08
C LEU A 1081 -15.99 5.69 -10.44
N ASN A 1082 -16.07 6.38 -11.58
CA ASN A 1082 -14.93 7.12 -12.10
C ASN A 1082 -14.68 8.42 -11.33
N VAL A 1083 -15.73 9.08 -10.83
CA VAL A 1083 -15.58 10.23 -9.92
C VAL A 1083 -14.90 9.82 -8.61
N ALA A 1084 -15.29 8.69 -8.01
CA ALA A 1084 -14.62 8.16 -6.83
C ALA A 1084 -13.16 7.78 -7.11
N GLN A 1085 -12.87 7.13 -8.24
CA GLN A 1085 -11.50 6.81 -8.64
C GLN A 1085 -10.67 8.06 -8.93
N ALA A 1086 -11.23 9.09 -9.57
CA ALA A 1086 -10.52 10.34 -9.85
C ALA A 1086 -10.17 11.09 -8.56
N ASP A 1087 -11.14 11.31 -7.65
CA ASP A 1087 -10.89 11.94 -6.36
C ASP A 1087 -9.90 11.13 -5.50
N ALA A 1088 -9.99 9.80 -5.52
CA ALA A 1088 -9.05 8.93 -4.82
C ALA A 1088 -7.63 9.01 -5.43
N GLY A 1089 -7.52 9.16 -6.76
CA GLY A 1089 -6.25 9.41 -7.45
C GLY A 1089 -5.62 10.76 -7.10
N ILE A 1090 -6.43 11.81 -6.94
CA ILE A 1090 -5.96 13.13 -6.49
C ILE A 1090 -5.42 13.05 -5.05
N VAL A 1091 -6.14 12.37 -4.15
CA VAL A 1091 -5.67 12.13 -2.76
C VAL A 1091 -4.38 11.30 -2.76
N ALA A 1092 -4.30 10.25 -3.58
CA ALA A 1092 -3.09 9.42 -3.71
C ALA A 1092 -1.87 10.24 -4.14
N TRP A 1093 -2.01 11.10 -5.14
CA TRP A 1093 -0.90 11.95 -5.60
C TRP A 1093 -0.57 13.08 -4.60
N ASN A 1094 -1.56 13.71 -3.97
CA ASN A 1094 -1.33 14.65 -2.87
C ASN A 1094 -0.49 14.00 -1.75
N THR A 1095 -0.92 12.82 -1.31
CA THR A 1095 -0.28 12.05 -0.25
C THR A 1095 1.16 11.65 -0.62
N LYS A 1096 1.38 11.15 -1.84
CA LYS A 1096 2.71 10.78 -2.36
C LYS A 1096 3.72 11.91 -2.29
N TYR A 1097 3.36 13.08 -2.81
CA TYR A 1097 4.27 14.22 -2.86
C TYR A 1097 4.33 15.02 -1.55
N ARG A 1098 3.32 14.89 -0.68
CA ARG A 1098 3.35 15.39 0.70
C ARG A 1098 4.43 14.68 1.52
N TYR A 1099 4.33 13.35 1.66
CA TYR A 1099 5.24 12.56 2.49
C TYR A 1099 6.56 12.22 1.80
N ASN A 1100 6.55 12.11 0.47
CA ASN A 1100 7.74 11.97 -0.37
C ASN A 1100 8.65 10.79 0.01
N GLN A 1101 8.07 9.63 0.30
CA GLN A 1101 8.77 8.44 0.78
C GLN A 1101 9.58 7.72 -0.32
N LEU A 1102 10.74 7.18 0.04
CA LEU A 1102 11.52 6.24 -0.78
C LEU A 1102 10.69 5.05 -1.26
N ARG A 1103 10.97 4.61 -2.50
CA ARG A 1103 10.48 3.34 -3.04
C ARG A 1103 11.21 2.14 -2.44
N PRO A 1104 10.57 0.96 -2.33
CA PRO A 1104 11.21 -0.24 -1.79
C PRO A 1104 12.54 -0.58 -2.47
N VAL A 1105 12.65 -0.45 -3.79
CA VAL A 1105 13.92 -0.70 -4.51
C VAL A 1105 15.07 0.18 -4.05
N THR A 1106 14.82 1.45 -3.72
CA THR A 1106 15.85 2.37 -3.22
C THR A 1106 16.09 2.13 -1.73
N ALA A 1107 15.03 1.90 -0.96
CA ALA A 1107 15.09 1.63 0.47
C ALA A 1107 15.87 0.34 0.79
N VAL A 1108 15.60 -0.77 0.10
CA VAL A 1108 16.33 -2.05 0.28
C VAL A 1108 17.80 -1.91 -0.09
N ARG A 1109 18.13 -1.19 -1.18
CA ARG A 1109 19.52 -0.95 -1.58
C ARG A 1109 20.30 -0.03 -0.64
N GLN A 1110 19.59 0.81 0.11
CA GLN A 1110 20.17 1.82 1.00
C GLN A 1110 19.92 1.51 2.49
N ALA A 1111 19.39 0.33 2.82
CA ALA A 1111 19.02 -0.06 4.19
C ALA A 1111 20.18 0.08 5.20
N ASP A 1112 21.42 -0.23 4.80
CA ASP A 1112 22.61 -0.03 5.64
C ASP A 1112 22.83 1.45 6.08
N ASN A 1113 22.11 2.40 5.49
CA ASN A 1113 22.16 3.84 5.77
C ASN A 1113 20.87 4.39 6.41
N ASP A 1114 19.86 3.55 6.72
CA ASP A 1114 18.60 4.00 7.32
C ASP A 1114 18.67 4.19 8.85
N GLY A 1115 19.74 3.68 9.48
CA GLY A 1115 19.98 3.77 10.93
C GLY A 1115 19.37 2.65 11.76
N ASN A 1116 18.80 1.62 11.14
CA ASN A 1116 18.14 0.49 11.79
C ASN A 1116 18.94 -0.82 11.62
N GLY A 1117 19.33 -1.46 12.73
CA GLY A 1117 20.06 -2.73 12.70
C GLY A 1117 19.24 -3.96 12.29
N SER A 1118 17.94 -3.80 12.02
CA SER A 1118 17.02 -4.88 11.62
C SER A 1118 16.74 -4.90 10.12
N THR A 1119 17.21 -3.93 9.35
CA THR A 1119 17.22 -3.96 7.88
C THR A 1119 18.60 -4.42 7.38
N LEU A 1120 18.66 -4.98 6.17
CA LEU A 1120 19.92 -5.41 5.58
C LEU A 1120 20.01 -4.93 4.13
N GLY A 1121 21.04 -4.15 3.81
CA GLY A 1121 21.30 -3.65 2.47
C GLY A 1121 21.56 -4.77 1.47
N ASP A 1122 20.81 -4.72 0.36
CA ASP A 1122 21.17 -5.47 -0.85
C ASP A 1122 21.22 -4.51 -2.03
N ALA A 1123 22.43 -4.05 -2.35
CA ALA A 1123 22.70 -3.14 -3.46
C ALA A 1123 22.29 -3.71 -4.84
N ASN A 1124 22.16 -5.04 -4.96
CA ASN A 1124 21.75 -5.72 -6.20
C ASN A 1124 20.24 -6.01 -6.26
N TRP A 1125 19.50 -5.75 -5.18
CA TRP A 1125 18.07 -6.06 -5.12
C TRP A 1125 17.29 -5.33 -6.23
N GLN A 1126 16.36 -6.05 -6.85
CA GLN A 1126 15.46 -5.53 -7.89
C GLN A 1126 14.04 -5.98 -7.56
N SER A 1127 13.06 -5.11 -7.79
CA SER A 1127 11.65 -5.46 -7.70
C SER A 1127 11.25 -6.42 -8.82
N PHE A 1128 10.24 -7.26 -8.58
CA PHE A 1128 9.72 -8.18 -9.57
C PHE A 1128 8.95 -7.49 -10.69
N LEU A 1129 8.14 -6.47 -10.36
CA LEU A 1129 7.53 -5.58 -11.32
C LEU A 1129 8.40 -4.32 -11.52
N PRO A 1130 8.31 -3.63 -12.67
CA PRO A 1130 8.96 -2.34 -12.89
C PRO A 1130 8.56 -1.31 -11.82
N THR A 1131 9.54 -0.58 -11.29
CA THR A 1131 9.31 0.47 -10.28
C THR A 1131 8.79 1.77 -10.94
N PRO A 1132 7.61 2.29 -10.55
CA PRO A 1132 7.10 3.52 -11.14
C PRO A 1132 7.85 4.78 -10.67
N PRO A 1133 8.04 5.80 -11.54
CA PRO A 1133 8.87 6.98 -11.25
C PRO A 1133 8.13 8.07 -10.46
N PHE A 1134 7.62 7.72 -9.29
CA PHE A 1134 7.02 8.64 -8.32
C PHE A 1134 7.19 8.10 -6.89
N PRO A 1135 7.05 8.95 -5.83
CA PRO A 1135 7.18 8.53 -4.44
C PRO A 1135 6.30 7.34 -4.05
N ASP A 1136 6.70 6.66 -2.98
CA ASP A 1136 5.98 5.50 -2.47
C ASP A 1136 4.70 5.89 -1.73
N TYR A 1137 4.66 5.70 -0.40
CA TYR A 1137 3.46 5.73 0.43
C TYR A 1137 2.19 5.24 -0.31
N ILE A 1138 0.99 5.77 -0.04
CA ILE A 1138 -0.25 5.06 -0.37
C ILE A 1138 -0.34 4.56 -1.82
N SER A 1139 -0.60 3.27 -1.94
CA SER A 1139 -0.55 2.51 -3.19
C SER A 1139 -1.64 2.99 -4.14
N GLY A 1140 -1.27 3.28 -5.39
CA GLY A 1140 -2.21 3.75 -6.40
C GLY A 1140 -3.27 2.68 -6.69
N HIS A 1141 -2.82 1.46 -7.01
CA HIS A 1141 -3.66 0.26 -7.18
C HIS A 1141 -4.64 0.06 -6.01
N SER A 1142 -4.13 0.04 -4.77
CA SER A 1142 -4.96 -0.10 -3.56
C SER A 1142 -6.00 1.01 -3.44
N THR A 1143 -5.63 2.25 -3.73
CA THR A 1143 -6.52 3.42 -3.61
C THR A 1143 -7.62 3.44 -4.68
N PHE A 1144 -7.28 3.17 -5.94
CA PHE A 1144 -8.25 3.06 -7.03
C PHE A 1144 -9.16 1.83 -6.88
N GLY A 1145 -8.60 0.69 -6.47
CA GLY A 1145 -9.34 -0.56 -6.33
C GLY A 1145 -10.33 -0.54 -5.18
N ALA A 1146 -9.93 -0.01 -4.02
CA ALA A 1146 -10.84 0.18 -2.90
C ALA A 1146 -11.98 1.19 -3.19
N ALA A 1147 -11.69 2.27 -3.93
CA ALA A 1147 -12.72 3.21 -4.36
C ALA A 1147 -13.73 2.55 -5.30
N ALA A 1148 -13.24 1.79 -6.29
CA ALA A 1148 -14.09 1.05 -7.22
C ALA A 1148 -14.92 -0.03 -6.52
N ALA A 1149 -14.29 -0.85 -5.67
CA ALA A 1149 -14.96 -1.93 -4.96
C ALA A 1149 -16.08 -1.45 -4.05
N GLU A 1150 -15.91 -0.31 -3.37
CA GLU A 1150 -16.96 0.29 -2.54
C GLU A 1150 -18.16 0.77 -3.39
N VAL A 1151 -17.92 1.40 -4.55
CA VAL A 1151 -19.00 1.78 -5.48
C VAL A 1151 -19.72 0.55 -6.02
N LEU A 1152 -19.01 -0.44 -6.56
CA LEU A 1152 -19.62 -1.64 -7.14
C LEU A 1152 -20.40 -2.46 -6.08
N SER A 1153 -19.88 -2.54 -4.85
CA SER A 1153 -20.60 -3.18 -3.73
C SER A 1153 -21.93 -2.48 -3.38
N SER A 1154 -22.07 -1.18 -3.66
CA SER A 1154 -23.32 -0.45 -3.42
C SER A 1154 -24.41 -0.73 -4.47
N TYR A 1155 -24.04 -1.27 -5.65
CA TYR A 1155 -24.95 -1.65 -6.72
C TYR A 1155 -25.31 -3.14 -6.71
N PHE A 1156 -24.31 -4.00 -6.53
CA PHE A 1156 -24.46 -5.46 -6.66
C PHE A 1156 -24.51 -6.19 -5.31
N GLY A 1157 -24.24 -5.48 -4.21
CA GLY A 1157 -24.19 -6.02 -2.85
C GLY A 1157 -22.78 -6.36 -2.37
N SER A 1158 -22.62 -6.47 -1.04
CA SER A 1158 -21.31 -6.69 -0.40
C SER A 1158 -20.75 -8.10 -0.57
N ASN A 1159 -21.60 -9.09 -0.85
CA ASN A 1159 -21.25 -10.52 -0.99
C ASN A 1159 -21.54 -10.99 -2.42
N TYR A 1160 -21.09 -10.22 -3.41
CA TYR A 1160 -21.31 -10.51 -4.83
C TYR A 1160 -20.17 -11.36 -5.40
N GLN A 1161 -20.50 -12.58 -5.85
CA GLN A 1161 -19.54 -13.50 -6.46
C GLN A 1161 -19.33 -13.18 -7.94
N PHE A 1162 -18.07 -13.05 -8.36
CA PHE A 1162 -17.72 -12.79 -9.76
C PHE A 1162 -16.37 -13.39 -10.17
N GLN A 1163 -16.08 -13.34 -11.46
CA GLN A 1163 -14.80 -13.75 -12.04
C GLN A 1163 -14.24 -12.65 -12.93
N VAL A 1164 -12.92 -12.49 -12.91
CA VAL A 1164 -12.20 -11.50 -13.73
C VAL A 1164 -10.98 -12.15 -14.39
N THR A 1165 -10.62 -11.64 -15.57
CA THR A 1165 -9.44 -12.02 -16.35
C THR A 1165 -8.44 -10.86 -16.42
N SER A 1166 -7.25 -11.07 -16.97
CA SER A 1166 -6.19 -10.04 -17.03
C SER A 1166 -5.55 -9.92 -18.41
N GLN A 1167 -5.31 -8.68 -18.87
CA GLN A 1167 -4.52 -8.40 -20.08
C GLN A 1167 -3.02 -8.72 -19.91
N GLU A 1168 -2.53 -8.80 -18.67
CA GLU A 1168 -1.14 -9.14 -18.35
C GLU A 1168 -0.90 -10.66 -18.44
N ILE A 1169 -1.90 -11.47 -18.10
CA ILE A 1169 -1.91 -12.94 -18.28
C ILE A 1169 -3.25 -13.45 -18.83
N PRO A 1170 -3.51 -13.26 -20.14
CA PRO A 1170 -4.74 -13.71 -20.77
C PRO A 1170 -5.03 -15.21 -20.59
N GLY A 1171 -6.31 -15.56 -20.54
CA GLY A 1171 -6.78 -16.93 -20.28
C GLY A 1171 -6.73 -17.37 -18.81
N ILE A 1172 -6.15 -16.59 -17.90
CA ILE A 1172 -6.21 -16.83 -16.46
C ILE A 1172 -7.40 -16.09 -15.86
N TYR A 1173 -8.24 -16.82 -15.11
CA TYR A 1173 -9.38 -16.28 -14.39
C TYR A 1173 -9.16 -16.36 -12.88
N ARG A 1174 -9.52 -15.30 -12.16
CA ARG A 1174 -9.55 -15.27 -10.68
C ARG A 1174 -10.99 -15.06 -10.21
N SER A 1175 -11.40 -15.80 -9.18
CA SER A 1175 -12.77 -15.82 -8.65
C SER A 1175 -12.81 -15.13 -7.28
N PHE A 1176 -13.78 -14.25 -7.07
CA PHE A 1176 -13.92 -13.47 -5.85
C PHE A 1176 -15.33 -13.59 -5.27
N GLN A 1177 -15.43 -13.51 -3.95
CA GLN A 1177 -16.68 -13.54 -3.17
C GLN A 1177 -17.26 -12.13 -2.93
N SER A 1178 -16.45 -11.10 -3.16
CA SER A 1178 -16.84 -9.69 -3.09
C SER A 1178 -15.85 -8.82 -3.87
N PHE A 1179 -16.27 -7.62 -4.27
CA PHE A 1179 -15.35 -6.64 -4.86
C PHE A 1179 -14.26 -6.19 -3.88
N GLN A 1180 -14.53 -6.20 -2.57
CA GLN A 1180 -13.51 -5.89 -1.55
C GLN A 1180 -12.40 -6.95 -1.52
N GLN A 1181 -12.73 -8.25 -1.64
CA GLN A 1181 -11.71 -9.30 -1.76
C GLN A 1181 -10.81 -9.09 -2.99
N ALA A 1182 -11.39 -8.66 -4.11
CA ALA A 1182 -10.63 -8.32 -5.31
C ALA A 1182 -9.75 -7.07 -5.10
N ALA A 1183 -10.23 -6.05 -4.37
CA ALA A 1183 -9.45 -4.86 -4.03
C ALA A 1183 -8.28 -5.16 -3.08
N ASP A 1184 -8.51 -6.01 -2.06
CA ASP A 1184 -7.47 -6.41 -1.12
C ASP A 1184 -6.37 -7.25 -1.81
N GLU A 1185 -6.74 -8.14 -2.75
CA GLU A 1185 -5.77 -8.88 -3.58
C GLU A 1185 -5.03 -7.96 -4.58
N ASN A 1186 -5.76 -7.06 -5.25
CA ASN A 1186 -5.20 -6.01 -6.12
C ASN A 1186 -4.16 -5.16 -5.36
N GLY A 1187 -4.43 -4.79 -4.12
CA GLY A 1187 -3.51 -4.07 -3.26
C GLY A 1187 -2.26 -4.88 -2.88
N ARG A 1188 -2.45 -6.11 -2.38
CA ARG A 1188 -1.35 -7.01 -2.00
C ARG A 1188 -0.45 -7.42 -3.17
N SER A 1189 -0.97 -7.39 -4.41
CA SER A 1189 -0.16 -7.61 -5.63
C SER A 1189 1.09 -6.72 -5.70
N ARG A 1190 1.02 -5.49 -5.17
CA ARG A 1190 2.13 -4.52 -5.23
C ARG A 1190 3.23 -4.79 -4.20
N ILE A 1191 2.93 -5.56 -3.16
CA ILE A 1191 3.92 -6.10 -2.21
C ILE A 1191 4.68 -7.25 -2.88
N TYR A 1192 3.95 -8.21 -3.47
CA TYR A 1192 4.52 -9.34 -4.22
C TYR A 1192 5.30 -8.88 -5.47
N GLY A 1193 4.92 -7.75 -6.06
CA GLY A 1193 5.63 -7.09 -7.15
C GLY A 1193 6.85 -6.26 -6.73
N GLY A 1194 7.08 -6.01 -5.44
CA GLY A 1194 8.22 -5.23 -4.96
C GLY A 1194 8.10 -3.70 -5.11
N VAL A 1195 6.88 -3.18 -5.24
CA VAL A 1195 6.60 -1.79 -5.66
C VAL A 1195 6.09 -0.89 -4.53
N HIS A 1196 5.41 -1.45 -3.54
CA HIS A 1196 4.86 -0.75 -2.37
C HIS A 1196 5.13 -1.52 -1.07
N VAL A 1197 5.11 -0.82 0.07
CA VAL A 1197 5.13 -1.41 1.43
C VAL A 1197 3.71 -1.68 1.98
N GLU A 1198 3.54 -2.43 3.07
CA GLU A 1198 2.20 -2.80 3.54
C GLU A 1198 1.40 -1.61 4.10
N SER A 1199 2.01 -0.64 4.79
CA SER A 1199 1.30 0.59 5.18
C SER A 1199 0.85 1.39 3.95
N ALA A 1200 1.61 1.36 2.85
CA ALA A 1200 1.18 1.93 1.57
C ALA A 1200 -0.05 1.21 1.00
N ASN A 1201 -0.12 -0.12 1.12
CA ASN A 1201 -1.29 -0.89 0.74
C ASN A 1201 -2.50 -0.57 1.62
N ARG A 1202 -2.40 -0.84 2.92
CA ARG A 1202 -3.47 -0.68 3.93
C ARG A 1202 -4.08 0.72 3.93
N ASP A 1203 -3.24 1.75 4.01
CA ASP A 1203 -3.72 3.13 4.10
C ASP A 1203 -4.31 3.60 2.76
N GLY A 1204 -3.83 3.07 1.63
CA GLY A 1204 -4.44 3.27 0.31
C GLY A 1204 -5.83 2.65 0.21
N LEU A 1205 -6.01 1.40 0.65
CA LEU A 1205 -7.32 0.74 0.71
C LEU A 1205 -8.31 1.51 1.59
N ALA A 1206 -7.86 1.99 2.76
CA ALA A 1206 -8.67 2.81 3.65
C ALA A 1206 -9.08 4.16 3.01
N THR A 1207 -8.13 4.82 2.34
CA THR A 1207 -8.34 6.09 1.63
C THR A 1207 -9.38 5.94 0.51
N GLY A 1208 -9.23 4.92 -0.35
CA GLY A 1208 -10.15 4.64 -1.46
C GLY A 1208 -11.59 4.40 -0.98
N ARG A 1209 -11.77 3.56 0.04
CA ARG A 1209 -13.10 3.32 0.67
C ARG A 1209 -13.70 4.60 1.25
N ALA A 1210 -12.90 5.43 1.94
CA ALA A 1210 -13.39 6.67 2.53
C ALA A 1210 -13.85 7.70 1.46
N VAL A 1211 -13.09 7.86 0.38
CA VAL A 1211 -13.47 8.73 -0.76
C VAL A 1211 -14.75 8.24 -1.43
N ALA A 1212 -14.84 6.95 -1.77
CA ALA A 1212 -16.02 6.38 -2.41
C ALA A 1212 -17.29 6.51 -1.55
N ARG A 1213 -17.20 6.24 -0.23
CA ARG A 1213 -18.32 6.48 0.70
C ARG A 1213 -18.78 7.93 0.68
N TYR A 1214 -17.85 8.88 0.64
CA TYR A 1214 -18.21 10.30 0.55
C TYR A 1214 -18.93 10.62 -0.76
N VAL A 1215 -18.46 10.11 -1.90
CA VAL A 1215 -19.14 10.27 -3.21
C VAL A 1215 -20.55 9.72 -3.18
N LEU A 1216 -20.72 8.47 -2.71
CA LEU A 1216 -22.02 7.78 -2.63
C LEU A 1216 -23.03 8.49 -1.69
N GLN A 1217 -22.54 9.17 -0.66
CA GLN A 1217 -23.38 9.85 0.34
C GLN A 1217 -23.74 11.30 -0.03
N ASN A 1218 -22.97 11.96 -0.91
CA ASN A 1218 -23.09 13.41 -1.14
C ASN A 1218 -23.39 13.80 -2.60
N SER A 1219 -23.42 12.84 -3.53
CA SER A 1219 -23.69 13.12 -4.95
C SER A 1219 -24.47 11.98 -5.62
N PHE A 1220 -25.12 12.28 -6.75
CA PHE A 1220 -25.95 11.34 -7.52
C PHE A 1220 -27.11 10.72 -6.72
N LEU A 1221 -27.60 11.37 -5.66
CA LEU A 1221 -28.67 10.85 -4.80
C LEU A 1221 -30.01 10.71 -5.55
N ALA A 1222 -30.94 9.89 -5.06
CA ALA A 1222 -32.31 9.87 -5.59
C ALA A 1222 -32.99 11.23 -5.33
N ALA A 1223 -33.69 11.75 -6.34
CA ALA A 1223 -34.33 13.07 -6.32
C ALA A 1223 -35.77 13.03 -5.74
#